data_AF-A0A8S2P8B0-F1
#
_entry.id   AF-A0A8S2P8B0-F1
#
_cell.length_a   1.000
_cell.length_b   1.000
_cell.length_c   1.000
_cell.angle_alpha   90.00
_cell.angle_beta   90.00
_cell.angle_gamma   90.00
#
_symmetry.space_group_name_H-M   'P 1'
#
loop_
_entity.id
_entity.type
_entity.pdbx_description
1 polymer ?
#
loop_
_entity_poly.entity_id
_entity_poly.type
_entity_poly.pdbx_seq_one_letter_code
_entity_poly.pdbx_strand_id
1 'polypeptide(L)'
;MTLFLILDEQVELGLSKEEVAKRVQAQLNIEYNERIFAAIENSREIAELSPNLGDLLVAQARSILTMKSIAEQLNENLDNHLKTTREKLIHEHPIKSKIARWIDRKLFEERINYMHQHEWDAHQLAIDQCKALGNLQAAYFIERDYLFRKDHELNLRQKLKPQIEPLEKIQCTRMIWLPRNYIVERTYPLPVERIPTLFSKRKYTAEKEEARQRLIDSDREAKYECRKTISYETTTRYPFWRWKLFAVRTFCWLSNTIFCLCIVVPYASPVSFRALLSPKPFSVGYNLNEGDLKLHEETASTTQTFISRLAALWSNVRHSRREFERTPDRGFLGKNVQRMFNRLWNYVIKGALGTVATCIIYPIVCSVVPTLSFISGVLSPIWLPIVTFLFHILEILVYDANSAGEYGRKLFCLINIIMTDFLIGGIIQPILALVGLIASPVASLLITIYALLHRSFRGLYDQIIYHLIVKRLARIPAHDTFLARRIAGPGLAAQYFYQVASPEVLAALESMIEQKELKCYGSYVEKILRKPIHEYQEFFNQAFNPFSAQVSKIDKTSTYARMNDVVDEHIKELRNTIEKRHNLLRLERSTYHDRIRLTETDLTAVLVKGTELVGKWYPSRILPYLNETELEKFWHDLDLEPNDWFGLTSKLLQELFCRDFLTPLEQTDAFYSLEVDQLTLSKYAQMIHSANIHDDLDVVTSVYLPESECMLLDIEQDDMT
;
A
#
# COMPACT_ATOMS: atom_id res chain seq x y z
N MET A 1 -52.33 -55.15 42.87
CA MET A 1 -53.31 -55.33 43.96
C MET A 1 -54.08 -54.04 44.25
N THR A 2 -53.39 -52.88 44.28
CA THR A 2 -53.97 -51.53 44.40
C THR A 2 -54.95 -51.13 43.29
N LEU A 3 -54.64 -51.37 42.01
CA LEU A 3 -55.52 -51.04 40.88
C LEU A 3 -56.86 -51.80 40.86
N PHE A 4 -56.89 -53.04 41.36
CA PHE A 4 -58.09 -53.85 41.41
C PHE A 4 -59.06 -53.38 42.51
N LEU A 5 -58.53 -52.98 43.66
CA LEU A 5 -59.33 -52.41 44.77
C LEU A 5 -59.97 -51.06 44.41
N ILE A 6 -59.29 -50.26 43.59
CA ILE A 6 -59.78 -48.95 43.15
C ILE A 6 -60.85 -49.09 42.06
N LEU A 7 -60.74 -50.08 41.17
CA LEU A 7 -61.76 -50.35 40.16
C LEU A 7 -63.10 -50.76 40.81
N ASP A 8 -63.07 -51.53 41.90
CA ASP A 8 -64.28 -51.89 42.67
C ASP A 8 -64.87 -50.67 43.40
N GLU A 9 -64.05 -49.83 44.04
CA GLU A 9 -64.51 -48.63 44.76
C GLU A 9 -65.09 -47.54 43.82
N GLN A 10 -64.63 -47.48 42.57
CA GLN A 10 -65.07 -46.47 41.59
C GLN A 10 -66.35 -46.88 40.84
N VAL A 11 -66.65 -48.17 40.73
CA VAL A 11 -67.92 -48.67 40.16
C VAL A 11 -69.10 -48.38 41.10
N GLU A 12 -68.87 -48.34 42.41
CA GLU A 12 -69.88 -47.98 43.42
C GLU A 12 -70.25 -46.48 43.42
N LEU A 13 -69.40 -45.60 42.86
CA LEU A 13 -69.59 -44.13 42.87
C LEU A 13 -70.33 -43.55 41.64
N GLY A 14 -70.77 -44.37 40.69
CA GLY A 14 -71.62 -43.94 39.57
C GLY A 14 -70.95 -43.00 38.54
N LEU A 15 -69.62 -42.99 38.47
CA LEU A 15 -68.85 -42.12 37.55
C LEU A 15 -68.90 -42.61 36.10
N SER A 16 -68.73 -41.68 35.14
CA SER A 16 -68.67 -42.01 33.71
C SER A 16 -67.44 -42.87 33.39
N LYS A 17 -67.59 -43.84 32.47
CA LYS A 17 -66.48 -44.74 32.04
C LYS A 17 -65.24 -43.97 31.57
N GLU A 18 -65.42 -42.79 30.97
CA GLU A 18 -64.31 -41.93 30.52
C GLU A 18 -63.57 -41.26 31.68
N GLU A 19 -64.27 -40.88 32.75
CA GLU A 19 -63.67 -40.27 33.94
C GLU A 19 -62.89 -41.31 34.76
N VAL A 20 -63.43 -42.54 34.85
CA VAL A 20 -62.75 -43.68 35.47
C VAL A 20 -61.47 -44.00 34.68
N ALA A 21 -61.53 -44.04 33.35
CA ALA A 21 -60.35 -44.28 32.52
C ALA A 21 -59.26 -43.22 32.71
N LYS A 22 -59.62 -41.92 32.75
CA LYS A 22 -58.66 -40.83 33.00
C LYS A 22 -58.00 -40.93 34.37
N ARG A 23 -58.77 -41.24 35.42
CA ARG A 23 -58.21 -41.38 36.79
C ARG A 23 -57.30 -42.60 36.92
N VAL A 24 -57.69 -43.73 36.33
CA VAL A 24 -56.84 -44.92 36.27
C VAL A 24 -55.54 -44.63 35.53
N GLN A 25 -55.60 -43.91 34.41
CA GLN A 25 -54.42 -43.50 33.65
C GLN A 25 -53.52 -42.54 34.44
N ALA A 26 -54.09 -41.56 35.16
CA ALA A 26 -53.33 -40.66 36.02
C ALA A 26 -52.59 -41.42 37.13
N GLN A 27 -53.26 -42.38 37.77
CA GLN A 27 -52.66 -43.20 38.84
C GLN A 27 -51.57 -44.15 38.30
N LEU A 28 -51.80 -44.75 37.12
CA LEU A 28 -50.78 -45.55 36.42
C LEU A 28 -49.54 -44.73 36.08
N ASN A 29 -49.74 -43.48 35.62
CA ASN A 29 -48.63 -42.58 35.31
C ASN A 29 -47.84 -42.22 36.56
N ILE A 30 -48.49 -42.00 37.70
CA ILE A 30 -47.82 -41.73 38.99
C ILE A 30 -46.99 -42.94 39.42
N GLU A 31 -47.57 -44.16 39.43
CA GLU A 31 -46.82 -45.38 39.78
C GLU A 31 -45.67 -45.64 38.80
N TYR A 32 -45.86 -45.38 37.50
CA TYR A 32 -44.83 -45.53 36.48
C TYR A 32 -43.67 -44.55 36.68
N ASN A 33 -43.98 -43.28 36.94
CA ASN A 33 -42.98 -42.25 37.19
C ASN A 33 -42.17 -42.54 38.46
N GLU A 34 -42.81 -42.98 39.55
CA GLU A 34 -42.10 -43.37 40.78
C GLU A 34 -41.16 -44.57 40.56
N ARG A 35 -41.55 -45.55 39.74
CA ARG A 35 -40.67 -46.66 39.36
C ARG A 35 -39.48 -46.19 38.52
N ILE A 36 -39.68 -45.24 37.61
CA ILE A 36 -38.60 -44.64 36.84
C ILE A 36 -37.65 -43.86 37.76
N PHE A 37 -38.18 -43.04 38.66
CA PHE A 37 -37.37 -42.27 39.60
C PHE A 37 -36.53 -43.18 40.50
N ALA A 38 -37.14 -44.24 41.05
CA ALA A 38 -36.41 -45.25 41.81
C ALA A 38 -35.36 -45.98 40.96
N ALA A 39 -35.61 -46.23 39.68
CA ALA A 39 -34.63 -46.85 38.78
C ALA A 39 -33.45 -45.92 38.46
N ILE A 40 -33.70 -44.62 38.33
CA ILE A 40 -32.67 -43.59 38.09
C ILE A 40 -31.80 -43.40 39.34
N GLU A 41 -32.42 -43.26 40.52
CA GLU A 41 -31.73 -43.11 41.82
C GLU A 41 -30.81 -44.31 42.11
N ASN A 42 -31.25 -45.54 41.79
CA ASN A 42 -30.49 -46.77 42.08
C ASN A 42 -29.59 -47.24 40.91
N SER A 43 -29.47 -46.48 39.82
CA SER A 43 -28.69 -46.89 38.66
C SER A 43 -27.18 -46.74 38.88
N ARG A 44 -26.44 -47.84 38.70
CA ARG A 44 -24.97 -47.87 38.91
C ARG A 44 -24.22 -47.04 37.87
N GLU A 45 -24.67 -47.08 36.62
CA GLU A 45 -24.05 -46.36 35.49
C GLU A 45 -24.08 -44.83 35.67
N ILE A 46 -25.15 -44.29 36.25
CA ILE A 46 -25.27 -42.84 36.52
C ILE A 46 -24.44 -42.43 37.73
N ALA A 47 -24.37 -43.29 38.75
CA ALA A 47 -23.52 -43.07 39.93
C ALA A 47 -22.02 -43.09 39.59
N GLU A 48 -21.60 -43.87 38.59
CA GLU A 48 -20.22 -43.89 38.08
C GLU A 48 -19.82 -42.58 37.38
N LEU A 49 -20.76 -41.89 36.72
CA LEU A 49 -20.51 -40.61 36.04
C LEU A 49 -20.28 -39.46 37.03
N SER A 50 -21.14 -39.35 38.05
CA SER A 50 -20.90 -38.45 39.18
C SER A 50 -21.78 -38.80 40.37
N PRO A 51 -21.26 -38.66 41.61
CA PRO A 51 -22.07 -38.88 42.81
C PRO A 51 -23.21 -37.82 42.86
N ASN A 52 -24.42 -38.28 43.19
CA ASN A 52 -25.66 -37.48 43.32
C ASN A 52 -26.31 -36.98 42.01
N LEU A 53 -25.82 -37.41 40.83
CA LEU A 53 -26.46 -37.03 39.55
C LEU A 53 -27.86 -37.61 39.39
N GLY A 54 -28.08 -38.85 39.86
CA GLY A 54 -29.40 -39.48 39.87
C GLY A 54 -30.43 -38.65 40.64
N ASP A 55 -30.08 -38.20 41.84
CA ASP A 55 -30.93 -37.38 42.70
C ASP A 55 -31.26 -36.03 42.06
N LEU A 56 -30.28 -35.39 41.40
CA LEU A 56 -30.49 -34.14 40.68
C LEU A 56 -31.42 -34.29 39.48
N LEU A 57 -31.26 -35.37 38.70
CA LEU A 57 -32.11 -35.66 37.55
C LEU A 57 -33.55 -35.94 37.99
N VAL A 58 -33.75 -36.69 39.09
CA VAL A 58 -35.07 -36.94 39.65
C VAL A 58 -35.68 -35.66 40.22
N ALA A 59 -34.92 -34.83 40.94
CA ALA A 59 -35.40 -33.54 41.42
C ALA A 59 -35.84 -32.62 40.27
N GLN A 60 -35.06 -32.58 39.17
CA GLN A 60 -35.41 -31.83 37.97
C GLN A 60 -36.67 -32.39 37.28
N ALA A 61 -36.76 -33.71 37.10
CA ALA A 61 -37.94 -34.34 36.50
C ALA A 61 -39.20 -34.11 37.33
N ARG A 62 -39.12 -34.23 38.66
CA ARG A 62 -40.20 -33.90 39.58
C ARG A 62 -40.64 -32.44 39.42
N SER A 63 -39.70 -31.50 39.37
CA SER A 63 -40.03 -30.08 39.16
C SER A 63 -40.78 -29.81 37.85
N ILE A 64 -40.40 -30.49 36.76
CA ILE A 64 -41.06 -30.37 35.45
C ILE A 64 -42.49 -30.93 35.49
N LEU A 65 -42.68 -32.10 36.10
CA LEU A 65 -44.01 -32.69 36.28
C LEU A 65 -44.91 -31.80 37.13
N THR A 66 -44.38 -31.22 38.21
CA THR A 66 -45.10 -30.26 39.05
C THR A 66 -45.51 -29.02 38.25
N MET A 67 -44.59 -28.42 37.49
CA MET A 67 -44.91 -27.27 36.63
C MET A 67 -45.98 -27.60 35.58
N LYS A 68 -45.93 -28.80 34.99
CA LYS A 68 -46.94 -29.26 34.03
C LYS A 68 -48.32 -29.42 34.70
N SER A 69 -48.37 -30.03 35.88
CA SER A 69 -49.59 -30.18 36.67
C SER A 69 -50.22 -28.83 37.03
N ILE A 70 -49.41 -27.83 37.39
CA ILE A 70 -49.88 -26.47 37.69
C ILE A 70 -50.45 -25.81 36.43
N ALA A 71 -49.78 -25.96 35.29
CA ALA A 71 -50.30 -25.42 34.03
C ALA A 71 -51.64 -26.06 33.64
N GLU A 72 -51.79 -27.36 33.85
CA GLU A 72 -53.07 -28.08 33.64
C GLU A 72 -54.15 -27.56 34.61
N GLN A 73 -53.83 -27.40 35.90
CA GLN A 73 -54.76 -26.87 36.90
C GLN A 73 -55.22 -25.44 36.58
N LEU A 74 -54.31 -24.57 36.12
CA LEU A 74 -54.66 -23.20 35.74
C LEU A 74 -55.51 -23.13 34.47
N ASN A 75 -55.26 -24.02 33.51
CA ASN A 75 -56.11 -24.14 32.32
C ASN A 75 -57.51 -24.63 32.68
N GLU A 76 -57.63 -25.61 33.59
CA GLU A 76 -58.93 -26.05 34.10
C GLU A 76 -59.67 -24.94 34.83
N ASN A 77 -58.99 -24.16 35.67
CA ASN A 77 -59.57 -23.00 36.35
C ASN A 77 -60.07 -21.95 35.34
N LEU A 78 -59.28 -21.67 34.30
CA LEU A 78 -59.65 -20.76 33.22
C LEU A 78 -60.87 -21.26 32.44
N ASP A 79 -60.90 -22.54 32.08
CA ASP A 79 -62.03 -23.14 31.35
C ASP A 79 -63.31 -23.15 32.20
N ASN A 80 -63.19 -23.44 33.50
CA ASN A 80 -64.31 -23.35 34.44
C ASN A 80 -64.81 -21.91 34.56
N HIS A 81 -63.92 -20.93 34.71
CA HIS A 81 -64.26 -19.52 34.74
C HIS A 81 -64.99 -19.09 33.45
N LEU A 82 -64.48 -19.49 32.28
CA LEU A 82 -65.12 -19.17 30.99
C LEU A 82 -66.48 -19.85 30.84
N LYS A 83 -66.68 -21.08 31.33
CA LYS A 83 -68.00 -21.73 31.36
C LYS A 83 -68.99 -20.96 32.24
N THR A 84 -68.60 -20.59 33.46
CA THR A 84 -69.46 -19.82 34.36
C THR A 84 -69.79 -18.43 33.79
N THR A 85 -68.80 -17.77 33.20
CA THR A 85 -68.97 -16.46 32.54
C THR A 85 -69.87 -16.57 31.32
N ARG A 86 -69.75 -17.66 30.54
CA ARG A 86 -70.66 -17.94 29.43
C ARG A 86 -72.11 -18.11 29.90
N GLU A 87 -72.33 -18.86 30.98
CA GLU A 87 -73.67 -19.05 31.57
C GLU A 87 -74.26 -17.73 32.06
N LYS A 88 -73.47 -16.89 32.73
CA LYS A 88 -73.85 -15.53 33.14
C LYS A 88 -74.24 -14.65 31.95
N LEU A 89 -73.42 -14.64 30.90
CA LEU A 89 -73.70 -13.85 29.68
C LEU A 89 -74.98 -14.31 28.95
N ILE A 90 -75.28 -15.62 28.97
CA ILE A 90 -76.53 -16.16 28.42
C ILE A 90 -77.74 -15.68 29.23
N HIS A 91 -77.62 -15.66 30.56
CA HIS A 91 -78.69 -15.22 31.47
C HIS A 91 -78.92 -13.70 31.43
N GLU A 92 -77.86 -12.89 31.42
CA GLU A 92 -77.93 -11.42 31.44
C GLU A 92 -78.31 -10.82 30.07
N HIS A 93 -77.95 -11.49 28.97
CA HIS A 93 -78.15 -10.98 27.61
C HIS A 93 -78.76 -12.01 26.65
N PRO A 94 -80.02 -12.43 26.87
CA PRO A 94 -80.67 -13.56 26.17
C PRO A 94 -80.88 -13.35 24.66
N ILE A 95 -80.90 -12.10 24.18
CA ILE A 95 -81.06 -11.78 22.76
C ILE A 95 -79.69 -11.73 22.06
N LYS A 96 -78.69 -11.11 22.68
CA LYS A 96 -77.33 -10.97 22.12
C LYS A 96 -76.56 -12.28 22.17
N SER A 97 -76.83 -13.12 23.16
CA SER A 97 -76.25 -14.46 23.32
C SER A 97 -76.54 -15.41 22.16
N LYS A 98 -77.58 -15.15 21.36
CA LYS A 98 -77.86 -15.92 20.12
C LYS A 98 -76.86 -15.67 19.00
N ILE A 99 -76.08 -14.57 19.07
CA ILE A 99 -75.06 -14.23 18.08
C ILE A 99 -73.73 -14.85 18.54
N ALA A 100 -73.32 -15.97 17.93
CA ALA A 100 -72.10 -16.71 18.29
C ALA A 100 -70.85 -15.81 18.34
N ARG A 101 -70.63 -14.98 17.31
CA ARG A 101 -69.49 -14.05 17.23
C ARG A 101 -69.42 -13.05 18.38
N TRP A 102 -70.57 -12.65 18.94
CA TRP A 102 -70.61 -11.70 20.04
C TRP A 102 -70.21 -12.37 21.37
N ILE A 103 -70.70 -13.60 21.62
CA ILE A 103 -70.26 -14.42 22.75
C ILE A 103 -68.76 -14.72 22.65
N ASP A 104 -68.28 -15.16 21.49
CA ASP A 104 -66.88 -15.55 21.32
C ASP A 104 -65.94 -14.37 21.56
N ARG A 105 -66.30 -13.17 21.05
CA ARG A 105 -65.55 -11.95 21.32
C ARG A 105 -65.55 -11.61 22.82
N LYS A 106 -66.69 -11.73 23.50
CA LYS A 106 -66.76 -11.42 24.95
C LYS A 106 -65.99 -12.42 25.80
N LEU A 107 -66.09 -13.71 25.50
CA LEU A 107 -65.30 -14.75 26.16
C LEU A 107 -63.80 -14.61 25.87
N PHE A 108 -63.43 -14.12 24.68
CA PHE A 108 -62.04 -13.83 24.34
C PHE A 108 -61.50 -12.62 25.11
N GLU A 109 -62.27 -11.52 25.19
CA GLU A 109 -61.95 -10.36 26.02
C GLU A 109 -61.77 -10.76 27.50
N GLU A 110 -62.70 -11.56 28.04
CA GLU A 110 -62.61 -12.07 29.42
C GLU A 110 -61.45 -13.06 29.62
N ARG A 111 -61.12 -13.90 28.63
CA ARG A 111 -59.94 -14.77 28.67
C ARG A 111 -58.67 -13.94 28.81
N ILE A 112 -58.52 -12.88 28.01
CA ILE A 112 -57.36 -11.98 28.09
C ILE A 112 -57.29 -11.29 29.46
N ASN A 113 -58.42 -10.81 29.98
CA ASN A 113 -58.50 -10.18 31.30
C ASN A 113 -58.10 -11.16 32.41
N TYR A 114 -58.62 -12.38 32.37
CA TYR A 114 -58.31 -13.42 33.34
C TYR A 114 -56.82 -13.79 33.30
N MET A 115 -56.25 -13.98 32.11
CA MET A 115 -54.82 -14.25 31.94
C MET A 115 -53.93 -13.12 32.45
N HIS A 116 -54.31 -11.86 32.28
CA HIS A 116 -53.59 -10.72 32.85
C HIS A 116 -53.68 -10.64 34.37
N GLN A 117 -54.85 -10.94 34.95
CA GLN A 117 -55.03 -10.95 36.41
C GLN A 117 -54.21 -12.06 37.09
N HIS A 118 -54.07 -13.21 36.42
CA HIS A 118 -53.42 -14.42 36.95
C HIS A 118 -52.06 -14.71 36.27
N GLU A 119 -51.42 -13.69 35.69
CA GLU A 119 -50.16 -13.84 34.92
C GLU A 119 -49.03 -14.47 35.75
N TRP A 120 -49.06 -14.20 37.06
CA TRP A 120 -48.02 -14.59 38.01
C TRP A 120 -48.34 -15.84 38.84
N ASP A 121 -49.60 -16.27 38.84
CA ASP A 121 -50.09 -17.32 39.73
C ASP A 121 -49.43 -18.66 39.42
N ALA A 122 -49.10 -18.92 38.15
CA ALA A 122 -48.33 -20.09 37.74
C ALA A 122 -46.98 -20.18 38.44
N HIS A 123 -46.28 -19.05 38.58
CA HIS A 123 -44.97 -19.01 39.21
C HIS A 123 -45.08 -19.14 40.74
N GLN A 124 -46.09 -18.52 41.35
CA GLN A 124 -46.33 -18.62 42.80
C GLN A 124 -46.71 -20.04 43.22
N LEU A 125 -47.68 -20.65 42.52
CA LEU A 125 -48.09 -22.04 42.77
C LEU A 125 -46.93 -23.01 42.53
N ALA A 126 -46.07 -22.76 41.53
CA ALA A 126 -44.89 -23.58 41.28
C ALA A 126 -43.86 -23.49 42.40
N ILE A 127 -43.63 -22.31 42.95
CA ILE A 127 -42.72 -22.12 44.09
C ILE A 127 -43.25 -22.86 45.32
N ASP A 128 -44.55 -22.70 45.62
CA ASP A 128 -45.16 -23.31 46.81
C ASP A 128 -45.20 -24.84 46.71
N GLN A 129 -45.57 -25.40 45.56
CA GLN A 129 -45.57 -26.86 45.35
C GLN A 129 -44.16 -27.44 45.32
N CYS A 130 -43.18 -26.75 44.71
CA CYS A 130 -41.79 -27.21 44.74
C CYS A 130 -41.21 -27.19 46.18
N LYS A 131 -41.57 -26.20 47.00
CA LYS A 131 -41.21 -26.14 48.43
C LYS A 131 -41.89 -27.28 49.22
N ALA A 132 -43.16 -27.56 48.96
CA ALA A 132 -43.89 -28.66 49.60
C ALA A 132 -43.31 -30.05 49.25
N LEU A 133 -42.79 -30.23 48.03
CA LEU A 133 -42.15 -31.47 47.57
C LEU A 133 -40.66 -31.59 47.97
N GLY A 134 -40.09 -30.61 48.67
CA GLY A 134 -38.69 -30.61 49.09
C GLY A 134 -37.66 -30.23 48.01
N ASN A 135 -38.10 -29.81 46.82
CA ASN A 135 -37.24 -29.41 45.70
C ASN A 135 -36.79 -27.95 45.81
N LEU A 136 -35.96 -27.66 46.82
CA LEU A 136 -35.52 -26.29 47.15
C LEU A 136 -34.75 -25.59 46.02
N GLN A 137 -33.96 -26.34 45.24
CA GLN A 137 -33.17 -25.78 44.14
C GLN A 137 -34.06 -25.28 42.99
N ALA A 138 -35.07 -26.06 42.60
CA ALA A 138 -36.03 -25.65 41.57
C ALA A 138 -36.85 -24.45 42.03
N ALA A 139 -37.32 -24.47 43.29
CA ALA A 139 -38.03 -23.35 43.89
C ALA A 139 -37.18 -22.06 43.86
N TYR A 140 -35.88 -22.14 44.18
CA TYR A 140 -34.97 -21.00 44.13
C TYR A 140 -34.83 -20.40 42.72
N PHE A 141 -34.69 -21.22 41.68
CA PHE A 141 -34.57 -20.73 40.30
C PHE A 141 -35.88 -20.10 39.80
N ILE A 142 -37.02 -20.74 40.07
CA ILE A 142 -38.34 -20.21 39.69
C ILE A 142 -38.62 -18.90 40.43
N GLU A 143 -38.26 -18.82 41.71
CA GLU A 143 -38.39 -17.60 42.53
C GLU A 143 -37.54 -16.45 41.98
N ARG A 144 -36.30 -16.74 41.57
CA ARG A 144 -35.42 -15.73 40.94
C ARG A 144 -35.98 -15.26 39.60
N ASP A 145 -36.46 -16.18 38.75
CA ASP A 145 -37.03 -15.83 37.45
C ASP A 145 -38.34 -15.04 37.60
N TYR A 146 -39.16 -15.39 38.59
CA TYR A 146 -40.35 -14.63 38.98
C TYR A 146 -40.00 -13.19 39.38
N LEU A 147 -39.08 -13.01 40.32
CA LEU A 147 -38.62 -11.69 40.77
C LEU A 147 -37.99 -10.90 39.61
N PHE A 148 -37.23 -11.57 38.74
CA PHE A 148 -36.64 -10.94 37.57
C PHE A 148 -37.69 -10.38 36.63
N ARG A 149 -38.67 -11.20 36.22
CA ARG A 149 -39.72 -10.79 35.27
C ARG A 149 -40.65 -9.72 35.85
N LYS A 150 -41.00 -9.84 37.14
CA LYS A 150 -41.89 -8.89 37.81
C LYS A 150 -41.24 -7.53 38.05
N ASP A 151 -40.02 -7.51 38.61
CA ASP A 151 -39.44 -6.27 39.17
C ASP A 151 -38.25 -5.73 38.34
N HIS A 152 -37.47 -6.60 37.69
CA HIS A 152 -36.21 -6.21 37.05
C HIS A 152 -36.26 -6.06 35.53
N GLU A 153 -37.08 -6.85 34.83
CA GLU A 153 -37.11 -6.90 33.37
C GLU A 153 -37.45 -5.54 32.74
N LEU A 154 -38.47 -4.86 33.27
CA LEU A 154 -38.89 -3.56 32.76
C LEU A 154 -37.79 -2.50 32.94
N ASN A 155 -37.13 -2.51 34.10
CA ASN A 155 -36.01 -1.64 34.41
C ASN A 155 -34.80 -1.92 33.51
N LEU A 156 -34.49 -3.19 33.26
CA LEU A 156 -33.43 -3.61 32.34
C LEU A 156 -33.73 -3.21 30.90
N ARG A 157 -34.96 -3.43 30.41
CA ARG A 157 -35.38 -2.98 29.08
C ARG A 157 -35.25 -1.48 28.92
N GLN A 158 -35.61 -0.70 29.95
CA GLN A 158 -35.42 0.75 29.93
C GLN A 158 -33.94 1.15 29.91
N LYS A 159 -33.07 0.43 30.64
CA LYS A 159 -31.61 0.64 30.63
C LYS A 159 -30.94 0.21 29.33
N LEU A 160 -31.47 -0.80 28.65
CA LEU A 160 -30.92 -1.34 27.39
C LEU A 160 -31.42 -0.62 26.14
N LYS A 161 -32.62 0.00 26.16
CA LYS A 161 -33.11 0.88 25.08
C LYS A 161 -32.06 1.92 24.61
N PRO A 162 -31.31 2.59 25.50
CA PRO A 162 -30.25 3.52 25.10
C PRO A 162 -28.90 2.86 24.74
N GLN A 163 -28.80 1.54 24.67
CA GLN A 163 -27.56 0.84 24.32
C GLN A 163 -27.62 0.14 22.94
N ILE A 164 -28.62 0.47 22.12
CA ILE A 164 -28.70 -0.06 20.74
C ILE A 164 -27.47 0.36 19.94
N GLU A 165 -26.71 -0.61 19.46
CA GLU A 165 -25.55 -0.39 18.61
C GLU A 165 -25.99 0.09 17.22
N PRO A 166 -25.41 1.18 16.68
CA PRO A 166 -25.72 1.62 15.33
C PRO A 166 -25.14 0.64 14.30
N LEU A 167 -25.91 0.34 13.25
CA LEU A 167 -25.41 -0.44 12.11
C LEU A 167 -24.29 0.29 11.36
N GLU A 168 -24.35 1.63 11.30
CA GLU A 168 -23.39 2.45 10.57
C GLU A 168 -23.21 3.82 11.25
N LYS A 169 -21.97 4.32 11.23
CA LYS A 169 -21.59 5.67 11.68
C LYS A 169 -21.12 6.48 10.48
N ILE A 170 -21.87 7.52 10.15
CA ILE A 170 -21.62 8.36 8.98
C ILE A 170 -21.01 9.68 9.44
N GLN A 171 -19.82 10.01 8.92
CA GLN A 171 -19.10 11.24 9.25
C GLN A 171 -19.25 12.29 8.14
N CYS A 172 -19.63 13.51 8.52
CA CYS A 172 -19.67 14.68 7.65
C CYS A 172 -18.65 15.71 8.15
N THR A 173 -17.81 16.25 7.26
CA THR A 173 -16.73 17.15 7.66
C THR A 173 -16.97 18.60 7.22
N ARG A 174 -16.57 19.53 8.07
CA ARG A 174 -16.60 20.98 7.84
C ARG A 174 -15.19 21.56 7.94
N MET A 175 -14.78 22.39 7.00
CA MET A 175 -13.50 23.09 7.03
C MET A 175 -13.46 24.16 8.13
N ILE A 176 -12.31 24.32 8.77
CA ILE A 176 -12.05 25.42 9.70
C ILE A 176 -11.60 26.63 8.88
N TRP A 177 -12.37 27.74 8.93
CA TRP A 177 -12.16 28.87 8.04
C TRP A 177 -10.88 29.68 8.34
N LEU A 178 -10.55 29.83 9.61
CA LEU A 178 -9.40 30.59 10.08
C LEU A 178 -8.29 29.62 10.48
N PRO A 179 -7.08 29.71 9.87
CA PRO A 179 -5.95 28.87 10.27
C PRO A 179 -5.62 28.96 11.76
N ARG A 180 -5.89 30.11 12.41
CA ARG A 180 -5.71 30.30 13.86
C ARG A 180 -6.54 29.35 14.73
N ASN A 181 -7.58 28.76 14.16
CA ASN A 181 -8.47 27.85 14.86
C ASN A 181 -8.21 26.39 14.49
N TYR A 182 -7.15 26.10 13.73
CA TYR A 182 -6.75 24.72 13.48
C TYR A 182 -6.53 23.98 14.80
N ILE A 183 -6.73 22.68 14.78
CA ILE A 183 -6.65 21.87 16.00
C ILE A 183 -5.38 21.04 15.85
N VAL A 184 -4.35 21.34 16.65
CA VAL A 184 -3.14 20.53 16.72
C VAL A 184 -3.33 19.55 17.87
N GLU A 185 -3.32 18.26 17.54
CA GLU A 185 -3.52 17.17 18.48
C GLU A 185 -2.26 16.33 18.59
N ARG A 186 -1.93 15.89 19.80
CA ARG A 186 -0.88 14.90 20.08
C ARG A 186 -1.55 13.54 20.26
N THR A 187 -1.28 12.57 19.38
CA THR A 187 -2.04 11.31 19.28
C THR A 187 -1.36 10.10 19.93
N TYR A 188 -0.06 10.18 20.26
CA TYR A 188 0.69 9.08 20.89
C TYR A 188 1.79 9.63 21.80
N PRO A 189 2.20 8.97 22.91
CA PRO A 189 1.63 7.76 23.56
C PRO A 189 0.51 8.05 24.60
N LEU A 190 0.08 9.30 24.72
CA LEU A 190 -0.90 9.78 25.71
C LEU A 190 -2.29 10.00 25.09
N PRO A 191 -3.37 10.16 25.91
CA PRO A 191 -4.68 10.56 25.39
C PRO A 191 -4.58 11.85 24.58
N VAL A 192 -5.44 11.98 23.57
CA VAL A 192 -5.45 13.09 22.61
C VAL A 192 -5.46 14.45 23.33
N GLU A 193 -4.32 15.14 23.30
CA GLU A 193 -4.16 16.46 23.93
C GLU A 193 -4.13 17.56 22.86
N ARG A 194 -4.89 18.63 23.07
CA ARG A 194 -4.94 19.78 22.17
C ARG A 194 -3.86 20.80 22.54
N ILE A 195 -2.97 21.06 21.59
CA ILE A 195 -1.87 22.02 21.72
C ILE A 195 -2.28 23.37 21.11
N PRO A 196 -1.84 24.51 21.69
CA PRO A 196 -2.09 25.83 21.10
C PRO A 196 -1.47 25.96 19.71
N THR A 197 -2.24 26.47 18.75
CA THR A 197 -1.77 26.77 17.39
C THR A 197 -0.87 28.00 17.37
N LEU A 198 0.42 27.80 17.11
CA LEU A 198 1.40 28.87 16.95
C LEU A 198 1.87 28.96 15.48
N PHE A 199 2.01 30.19 14.97
CA PHE A 199 2.53 30.42 13.61
C PHE A 199 3.98 30.85 13.64
N SER A 200 4.78 30.34 12.71
CA SER A 200 6.14 30.82 12.48
C SER A 200 6.18 31.82 11.33
N LYS A 201 6.94 32.91 11.50
CA LYS A 201 7.22 33.88 10.42
C LYS A 201 8.34 33.42 9.47
N ARG A 202 9.04 32.31 9.78
CA ARG A 202 10.17 31.81 8.97
C ARG A 202 9.67 30.83 7.91
N LYS A 203 10.15 30.99 6.67
CA LYS A 203 9.89 30.03 5.59
C LYS A 203 10.53 28.68 5.90
N TYR A 204 9.78 27.62 5.65
CA TYR A 204 10.24 26.24 5.82
C TYR A 204 11.38 25.93 4.83
N THR A 205 12.45 25.29 5.29
CA THR A 205 13.57 24.81 4.47
C THR A 205 13.77 23.31 4.74
N ALA A 206 13.42 22.47 3.76
CA ALA A 206 13.42 21.01 3.89
C ALA A 206 14.79 20.43 4.30
N GLU A 207 15.89 21.09 3.91
CA GLU A 207 17.27 20.67 4.24
C GLU A 207 17.57 20.66 5.75
N LYS A 208 16.90 21.50 6.54
CA LYS A 208 17.07 21.53 8.01
C LYS A 208 16.26 20.45 8.71
N GLU A 209 15.21 19.93 8.07
CA GLU A 209 14.39 18.84 8.60
C GLU A 209 15.11 17.51 8.42
N GLU A 210 15.68 17.24 7.23
CA GLU A 210 16.45 16.00 7.00
C GLU A 210 17.67 15.89 7.91
N ALA A 211 18.35 17.01 8.17
CA ALA A 211 19.48 17.05 9.10
C ALA A 211 19.07 16.80 10.57
N ARG A 212 17.82 17.11 10.93
CA ARG A 212 17.29 16.96 12.30
C ARG A 212 16.51 15.64 12.49
N GLN A 213 15.83 15.15 11.44
CA GLN A 213 15.19 13.83 11.38
C GLN A 213 16.22 12.71 11.54
N ARG A 214 17.41 12.84 10.93
CA ARG A 214 18.54 11.93 11.17
C ARG A 214 19.04 11.92 12.62
N LEU A 215 18.75 12.96 13.40
CA LEU A 215 19.08 13.06 14.83
C LEU A 215 17.94 12.53 15.73
N ILE A 216 16.69 12.57 15.25
CA ILE A 216 15.46 12.22 16.00
C ILE A 216 15.09 10.73 15.88
N ASP A 217 15.61 9.99 14.89
CA ASP A 217 15.43 8.53 14.76
C ASP A 217 15.99 7.69 15.94
N SER A 218 16.49 8.34 17.01
CA SER A 218 17.04 7.68 18.20
C SER A 218 16.05 7.50 19.36
N ASP A 219 14.87 8.15 19.40
CA ASP A 219 13.91 7.98 20.50
C ASP A 219 12.43 7.98 20.03
N ARG A 220 11.63 7.06 20.59
CA ARG A 220 10.20 6.85 20.28
C ARG A 220 9.34 8.04 20.74
N GLU A 221 9.26 9.10 19.93
CA GLU A 221 8.53 10.32 20.29
C GLU A 221 7.14 10.47 19.66
N ALA A 222 6.36 11.40 20.23
CA ALA A 222 4.94 11.60 20.01
C ALA A 222 4.56 12.03 18.59
N LYS A 223 3.47 11.46 18.04
CA LYS A 223 2.91 11.89 16.75
C LYS A 223 2.03 13.12 16.93
N TYR A 224 2.27 14.15 16.13
CA TYR A 224 1.46 15.39 16.11
C TYR A 224 0.66 15.49 14.82
N GLU A 225 -0.63 15.78 14.93
CA GLU A 225 -1.53 15.93 13.79
C GLU A 225 -2.21 17.30 13.80
N CYS A 226 -2.15 18.02 12.68
CA CYS A 226 -2.87 19.28 12.50
C CYS A 226 -4.20 19.03 11.77
N ARG A 227 -5.30 18.98 12.52
CA ARG A 227 -6.65 18.85 11.96
C ARG A 227 -7.17 20.20 11.45
N LYS A 228 -7.42 20.26 10.13
CA LYS A 228 -7.97 21.43 9.41
C LYS A 228 -9.51 21.40 9.27
N THR A 229 -10.14 20.32 9.71
CA THR A 229 -11.59 20.05 9.60
C THR A 229 -12.21 19.71 10.95
N ILE A 230 -13.53 19.86 11.07
CA ILE A 230 -14.35 19.41 12.19
C ILE A 230 -15.29 18.33 11.66
N SER A 231 -15.29 17.15 12.29
CA SER A 231 -16.19 16.04 11.95
C SER A 231 -17.49 16.11 12.77
N TYR A 232 -18.61 15.90 12.10
CA TYR A 232 -19.94 15.70 12.68
C TYR A 232 -20.37 14.27 12.41
N GLU A 233 -20.71 13.53 13.45
CA GLU A 233 -21.10 12.13 13.33
C GLU A 233 -22.62 11.97 13.42
N THR A 234 -23.18 11.21 12.48
CA THR A 234 -24.58 10.78 12.49
C THR A 234 -24.65 9.27 12.46
N THR A 235 -25.59 8.69 13.20
CA THR A 235 -25.70 7.23 13.38
C THR A 235 -27.06 6.73 12.89
N THR A 236 -27.12 5.51 12.37
CA THR A 236 -28.38 4.85 11.94
C THR A 236 -29.29 4.42 13.10
N ARG A 237 -28.86 4.64 14.35
CA ARG A 237 -29.51 4.22 15.59
C ARG A 237 -30.94 4.73 15.80
N TYR A 238 -31.27 5.92 15.31
CA TYR A 238 -32.56 6.56 15.57
C TYR A 238 -33.44 6.56 14.30
N PRO A 239 -34.77 6.42 14.45
CA PRO A 239 -35.68 6.65 13.33
C PRO A 239 -35.48 8.06 12.78
N PHE A 240 -35.68 8.25 11.47
CA PHE A 240 -35.39 9.50 10.74
C PHE A 240 -33.91 9.93 10.73
N TRP A 241 -32.96 9.02 10.96
CA TRP A 241 -31.52 9.31 10.82
C TRP A 241 -31.16 9.89 9.44
N ARG A 242 -31.90 9.52 8.38
CA ARG A 242 -31.75 10.08 7.03
C ARG A 242 -32.04 11.58 6.96
N TRP A 243 -33.06 12.07 7.68
CA TRP A 243 -33.37 13.49 7.76
C TRP A 243 -32.35 14.27 8.59
N LYS A 244 -31.88 13.66 9.70
CA LYS A 244 -30.78 14.22 10.49
C LYS A 244 -29.50 14.32 9.65
N LEU A 245 -29.18 13.26 8.89
CA LEU A 245 -28.04 13.22 7.98
C LEU A 245 -28.17 14.29 6.89
N PHE A 246 -29.35 14.43 6.28
CA PHE A 246 -29.64 15.50 5.33
C PHE A 246 -29.33 16.88 5.93
N ALA A 247 -29.87 17.20 7.11
CA ALA A 247 -29.63 18.50 7.75
C ALA A 247 -28.15 18.74 8.09
N VAL A 248 -27.46 17.75 8.66
CA VAL A 248 -26.02 17.84 8.99
C VAL A 248 -25.19 18.00 7.72
N ARG A 249 -25.51 17.26 6.66
CA ARG A 249 -24.83 17.34 5.36
C ARG A 249 -25.04 18.70 4.70
N THR A 250 -26.28 19.20 4.66
CA THR A 250 -26.59 20.54 4.14
C THR A 250 -25.82 21.62 4.90
N PHE A 251 -25.75 21.53 6.24
CA PHE A 251 -24.98 22.48 7.04
C PHE A 251 -23.46 22.42 6.74
N CYS A 252 -22.88 21.22 6.71
CA CYS A 252 -21.45 21.05 6.45
C CYS A 252 -21.08 21.52 5.03
N TRP A 253 -21.87 21.11 4.03
CA TRP A 253 -21.66 21.53 2.65
C TRP A 253 -21.86 23.03 2.51
N LEU A 254 -22.85 23.63 3.17
CA LEU A 254 -23.08 25.08 3.12
C LEU A 254 -21.88 25.86 3.63
N SER A 255 -21.37 25.48 4.79
CA SER A 255 -20.19 26.13 5.35
C SER A 255 -18.95 25.94 4.47
N ASN A 256 -18.76 24.75 3.89
CA ASN A 256 -17.63 24.45 3.00
C ASN A 256 -17.73 25.20 1.66
N THR A 257 -18.93 25.28 1.08
CA THR A 257 -19.19 26.00 -0.16
C THR A 257 -18.99 27.49 0.02
N ILE A 258 -19.49 28.08 1.11
CA ILE A 258 -19.22 29.48 1.45
C ILE A 258 -17.72 29.71 1.62
N PHE A 259 -17.03 28.85 2.37
CA PHE A 259 -15.59 28.96 2.53
C PHE A 259 -14.84 28.90 1.20
N CYS A 260 -15.17 27.92 0.35
CA CYS A 260 -14.52 27.75 -0.94
C CYS A 260 -14.79 28.93 -1.88
N LEU A 261 -16.05 29.30 -2.05
CA LEU A 261 -16.48 30.29 -3.04
C LEU A 261 -16.24 31.75 -2.59
N CYS A 262 -16.35 32.05 -1.30
CA CYS A 262 -16.15 33.42 -0.80
C CYS A 262 -14.70 33.70 -0.38
N ILE A 263 -13.95 32.68 0.06
CA ILE A 263 -12.60 32.88 0.63
C ILE A 263 -11.53 32.24 -0.27
N VAL A 264 -11.63 30.95 -0.58
CA VAL A 264 -10.57 30.24 -1.31
C VAL A 264 -10.43 30.74 -2.75
N VAL A 265 -11.51 30.74 -3.53
CA VAL A 265 -11.48 31.17 -4.93
C VAL A 265 -11.05 32.64 -5.06
N PRO A 266 -11.64 33.61 -4.32
CA PRO A 266 -11.33 35.02 -4.53
C PRO A 266 -9.97 35.48 -3.99
N TYR A 267 -9.38 34.79 -3.01
CA TYR A 267 -8.16 35.24 -2.32
C TYR A 267 -6.99 34.24 -2.30
N ALA A 268 -7.26 32.94 -2.38
CA ALA A 268 -6.24 31.90 -2.24
C ALA A 268 -5.96 31.15 -3.55
N SER A 269 -6.84 31.24 -4.55
CA SER A 269 -6.67 30.52 -5.81
C SER A 269 -5.62 31.15 -6.74
N PRO A 270 -5.11 30.41 -7.74
CA PRO A 270 -4.27 30.96 -8.80
C PRO A 270 -5.00 31.96 -9.72
N VAL A 271 -6.33 32.04 -9.62
CA VAL A 271 -7.22 32.93 -10.39
C VAL A 271 -7.99 33.79 -9.38
N SER A 272 -7.25 34.49 -8.53
CA SER A 272 -7.80 35.32 -7.45
C SER A 272 -7.50 36.80 -7.72
N PHE A 273 -8.24 37.69 -7.04
CA PHE A 273 -7.89 39.12 -7.02
C PHE A 273 -6.48 39.32 -6.47
N ARG A 274 -6.10 38.50 -5.48
CA ARG A 274 -4.76 38.51 -4.89
C ARG A 274 -3.68 38.07 -5.89
N ALA A 275 -3.94 37.08 -6.73
CA ALA A 275 -2.97 36.62 -7.73
C ALA A 275 -2.75 37.64 -8.86
N LEU A 276 -3.75 38.50 -9.14
CA LEU A 276 -3.63 39.61 -10.07
C LEU A 276 -2.80 40.77 -9.50
N LEU A 277 -3.05 41.15 -8.25
CA LEU A 277 -2.47 42.37 -7.65
C LEU A 277 -1.17 42.14 -6.85
N SER A 278 -0.91 40.92 -6.39
CA SER A 278 0.26 40.64 -5.54
C SER A 278 1.56 40.67 -6.35
N PRO A 279 2.61 41.36 -5.89
CA PRO A 279 3.91 41.40 -6.56
C PRO A 279 4.75 40.15 -6.33
N LYS A 280 4.49 39.39 -5.26
CA LYS A 280 5.23 38.18 -4.88
C LYS A 280 4.30 36.97 -4.83
N PRO A 281 4.79 35.76 -5.19
CA PRO A 281 4.05 34.52 -5.00
C PRO A 281 3.70 34.33 -3.52
N PHE A 282 2.54 33.75 -3.25
CA PHE A 282 2.02 33.53 -1.90
C PHE A 282 1.67 32.05 -1.69
N SER A 283 1.73 31.57 -0.45
CA SER A 283 1.30 30.22 -0.07
C SER A 283 -0.13 30.25 0.46
N VAL A 284 -0.86 29.15 0.23
CA VAL A 284 -2.24 28.98 0.67
C VAL A 284 -2.32 28.07 1.90
N GLY A 285 -1.45 27.07 1.96
CA GLY A 285 -1.40 26.07 3.02
C GLY A 285 -0.44 26.42 4.15
N TYR A 286 -0.78 25.90 5.33
CA TYR A 286 0.12 25.81 6.48
C TYR A 286 0.32 24.34 6.84
N ASN A 287 1.57 23.96 7.10
CA ASN A 287 1.95 22.63 7.58
C ASN A 287 2.61 22.73 8.95
N LEU A 288 2.39 21.72 9.78
CA LEU A 288 2.96 21.63 11.12
C LEU A 288 4.39 21.10 11.01
N ASN A 289 5.34 21.77 11.65
CA ASN A 289 6.68 21.22 11.87
C ASN A 289 6.69 20.52 13.24
N GLU A 290 7.04 19.23 13.26
CA GLU A 290 7.07 18.41 14.48
C GLU A 290 8.15 18.89 15.47
N GLY A 291 9.26 19.48 14.99
CA GLY A 291 10.36 19.91 15.86
C GLY A 291 10.12 21.22 16.61
N ASP A 292 9.33 22.14 16.05
CA ASP A 292 9.08 23.47 16.62
C ASP A 292 7.61 23.66 17.08
N LEU A 293 6.74 22.68 16.81
CA LEU A 293 5.28 22.69 17.05
C LEU A 293 4.56 23.94 16.51
N LYS A 294 5.11 24.52 15.44
CA LYS A 294 4.60 25.72 14.79
C LYS A 294 4.15 25.41 13.37
N LEU A 295 3.14 26.15 12.94
CA LEU A 295 2.63 26.15 11.57
C LEU A 295 3.51 27.02 10.68
N HIS A 296 4.07 26.43 9.62
CA HIS A 296 4.85 27.09 8.59
C HIS A 296 4.08 27.15 7.28
N GLU A 297 4.37 28.17 6.48
CA GLU A 297 3.88 28.29 5.11
C GLU A 297 4.36 27.11 4.24
N GLU A 298 3.43 26.42 3.60
CA GLU A 298 3.72 25.27 2.75
C GLU A 298 4.29 25.71 1.40
N THR A 299 5.54 25.34 1.13
CA THR A 299 6.26 25.66 -0.12
C THR A 299 5.66 24.96 -1.34
N ALA A 300 5.07 23.77 -1.18
CA ALA A 300 4.38 23.06 -2.25
C ALA A 300 3.08 23.78 -2.72
N SER A 301 2.47 24.58 -1.85
CA SER A 301 1.21 25.28 -2.12
C SER A 301 1.39 26.69 -2.68
N THR A 302 2.59 27.05 -3.15
CA THR A 302 2.87 28.40 -3.64
C THR A 302 2.15 28.69 -4.95
N THR A 303 1.29 29.70 -4.95
CA THR A 303 0.59 30.18 -6.14
C THR A 303 1.39 31.29 -6.83
N GLN A 304 1.46 31.19 -8.15
CA GLN A 304 2.15 32.15 -9.00
C GLN A 304 1.23 33.32 -9.35
N THR A 305 1.71 34.54 -9.11
CA THR A 305 1.09 35.82 -9.46
C THR A 305 1.23 36.17 -10.94
N PHE A 306 0.51 37.19 -11.40
CA PHE A 306 0.66 37.73 -12.76
C PHE A 306 2.13 38.04 -13.12
N ILE A 307 2.82 38.77 -12.24
CA ILE A 307 4.22 39.19 -12.47
C ILE A 307 5.15 37.97 -12.48
N SER A 308 4.96 37.05 -11.53
CA SER A 308 5.81 35.86 -11.49
C SER A 308 5.56 34.90 -12.66
N ARG A 309 4.32 34.83 -13.19
CA ARG A 309 4.00 34.09 -14.43
C ARG A 309 4.66 34.70 -15.66
N LEU A 310 4.65 36.03 -15.79
CA LEU A 310 5.36 36.72 -16.87
C LEU A 310 6.87 36.50 -16.77
N ALA A 311 7.44 36.60 -15.56
CA ALA A 311 8.85 36.33 -15.32
C ALA A 311 9.22 34.87 -15.66
N ALA A 312 8.37 33.91 -15.27
CA ALA A 312 8.55 32.50 -15.59
C ALA A 312 8.48 32.22 -17.10
N LEU A 313 7.52 32.84 -17.82
CA LEU A 313 7.42 32.75 -19.27
C LEU A 313 8.72 33.20 -19.95
N TRP A 314 9.23 34.38 -19.58
CA TRP A 314 10.48 34.90 -20.14
C TRP A 314 11.72 34.13 -19.70
N SER A 315 11.72 33.57 -18.48
CA SER A 315 12.77 32.66 -18.02
C SER A 315 12.82 31.40 -18.90
N ASN A 316 11.66 30.80 -19.19
CA ASN A 316 11.55 29.63 -20.06
C ASN A 316 12.01 29.94 -21.49
N VAL A 317 11.63 31.10 -22.04
CA VAL A 317 12.09 31.57 -23.36
C VAL A 317 13.62 31.72 -23.39
N ARG A 318 14.22 32.31 -22.33
CA ARG A 318 15.68 32.45 -22.21
C ARG A 318 16.38 31.10 -22.06
N HIS A 319 15.83 30.19 -21.26
CA HIS A 319 16.40 28.87 -21.03
C HIS A 319 16.41 28.04 -22.32
N SER A 320 15.27 27.94 -23.01
CA SER A 320 15.15 27.22 -24.29
C SER A 320 16.07 27.79 -25.37
N ARG A 321 16.31 29.11 -25.39
CA ARG A 321 17.28 29.72 -26.30
C ARG A 321 18.72 29.36 -25.94
N ARG A 322 19.10 29.47 -24.67
CA ARG A 322 20.46 29.14 -24.22
C ARG A 322 20.79 27.69 -24.50
N GLU A 323 19.84 26.80 -24.30
CA GLU A 323 19.95 25.39 -24.62
C GLU A 323 20.21 25.18 -26.12
N PHE A 324 19.39 25.79 -26.99
CA PHE A 324 19.58 25.70 -28.45
C PHE A 324 20.92 26.29 -28.95
N GLU A 325 21.39 27.39 -28.37
CA GLU A 325 22.68 27.96 -28.79
C GLU A 325 23.87 27.11 -28.33
N ARG A 326 23.77 26.50 -27.13
CA ARG A 326 24.76 25.57 -26.57
C ARG A 326 24.87 24.27 -27.37
N THR A 327 23.79 23.82 -28.00
CA THR A 327 23.85 22.60 -28.83
C THR A 327 24.70 22.82 -30.10
N PRO A 328 25.69 21.95 -30.39
CA PRO A 328 26.50 22.03 -31.61
C PRO A 328 25.66 21.77 -32.85
N ASP A 329 26.12 22.28 -34.00
CA ASP A 329 25.45 22.16 -35.31
C ASP A 329 25.47 20.72 -35.83
N ARG A 330 24.51 19.91 -35.38
CA ARG A 330 24.41 18.48 -35.74
C ARG A 330 23.01 18.04 -36.19
N GLY A 331 22.13 19.00 -36.47
CA GLY A 331 20.73 18.76 -36.85
C GLY A 331 20.50 18.58 -38.35
N PHE A 332 19.31 18.06 -38.70
CA PHE A 332 18.89 17.75 -40.08
C PHE A 332 18.85 18.95 -41.04
N LEU A 333 18.61 20.16 -40.52
CA LEU A 333 18.70 21.44 -41.24
C LEU A 333 19.81 22.28 -40.59
N GLY A 334 20.57 23.06 -41.36
CA GLY A 334 21.65 23.89 -40.78
C GLY A 334 21.16 24.95 -39.79
N LYS A 335 21.96 25.31 -38.78
CA LYS A 335 21.60 26.31 -37.73
C LYS A 335 21.05 27.60 -38.29
N ASN A 336 21.45 28.06 -39.47
CA ASN A 336 20.98 29.34 -40.01
C ASN A 336 19.45 29.36 -40.18
N VAL A 337 18.88 28.29 -40.73
CA VAL A 337 17.42 28.15 -40.89
C VAL A 337 16.75 27.85 -39.55
N GLN A 338 17.36 26.96 -38.75
CA GLN A 338 16.82 26.59 -37.43
C GLN A 338 16.83 27.76 -36.44
N ARG A 339 17.82 28.67 -36.50
CA ARG A 339 17.89 29.90 -35.70
C ARG A 339 16.72 30.83 -36.01
N MET A 340 16.34 30.98 -37.28
CA MET A 340 15.19 31.83 -37.64
C MET A 340 13.90 31.24 -37.11
N PHE A 341 13.68 29.94 -37.27
CA PHE A 341 12.50 29.25 -36.75
C PHE A 341 12.46 29.27 -35.21
N ASN A 342 13.60 29.03 -34.55
CA ASN A 342 13.71 29.07 -33.10
C ASN A 342 13.50 30.48 -32.54
N ARG A 343 14.01 31.52 -33.21
CA ARG A 343 13.75 32.93 -32.85
C ARG A 343 12.28 33.28 -33.01
N LEU A 344 11.66 32.91 -34.12
CA LEU A 344 10.23 33.12 -34.37
C LEU A 344 9.39 32.41 -33.31
N TRP A 345 9.66 31.13 -33.07
CA TRP A 345 8.91 30.33 -32.10
C TRP A 345 9.06 30.83 -30.66
N ASN A 346 10.28 31.09 -30.20
CA ASN A 346 10.51 31.46 -28.80
C ASN A 346 10.19 32.94 -28.53
N TYR A 347 10.51 33.88 -29.42
CA TYR A 347 10.24 35.31 -29.19
C TYR A 347 8.86 35.75 -29.66
N VAL A 348 8.35 35.27 -30.80
CA VAL A 348 7.06 35.73 -31.34
C VAL A 348 5.91 34.88 -30.80
N ILE A 349 6.00 33.55 -30.92
CA ILE A 349 4.89 32.67 -30.55
C ILE A 349 4.83 32.43 -29.03
N LYS A 350 5.93 32.02 -28.39
CA LYS A 350 5.93 31.81 -26.93
C LYS A 350 6.05 33.11 -26.14
N GLY A 351 6.95 34.00 -26.56
CA GLY A 351 7.21 35.29 -25.92
C GLY A 351 6.08 36.28 -26.15
N ALA A 352 6.04 36.93 -27.31
CA ALA A 352 5.12 38.02 -27.60
C ALA A 352 3.65 37.59 -27.51
N LEU A 353 3.22 36.56 -28.24
CA LEU A 353 1.84 36.09 -28.19
C LEU A 353 1.48 35.54 -26.79
N GLY A 354 2.39 34.82 -26.12
CA GLY A 354 2.19 34.37 -24.75
C GLY A 354 2.06 35.52 -23.74
N THR A 355 2.84 36.59 -23.87
CA THR A 355 2.70 37.79 -23.04
C THR A 355 1.39 38.52 -23.31
N VAL A 356 1.01 38.72 -24.57
CA VAL A 356 -0.25 39.38 -24.96
C VAL A 356 -1.44 38.57 -24.44
N ALA A 357 -1.44 37.26 -24.65
CA ALA A 357 -2.47 36.37 -24.12
C ALA A 357 -2.54 36.42 -22.59
N THR A 358 -1.40 36.41 -21.91
CA THR A 358 -1.36 36.52 -20.44
C THR A 358 -1.86 37.88 -19.96
N CYS A 359 -1.48 38.98 -20.61
CA CYS A 359 -1.93 40.33 -20.24
C CYS A 359 -3.41 40.60 -20.51
N ILE A 360 -4.02 39.93 -21.50
CA ILE A 360 -5.45 40.11 -21.81
C ILE A 360 -6.31 39.10 -21.04
N ILE A 361 -6.00 37.81 -21.17
CA ILE A 361 -6.85 36.74 -20.64
C ILE A 361 -6.76 36.67 -19.12
N TYR A 362 -5.55 36.79 -18.54
CA TYR A 362 -5.38 36.58 -17.11
C TYR A 362 -6.12 37.62 -16.24
N PRO A 363 -6.09 38.94 -16.52
CA PRO A 363 -6.87 39.92 -15.76
C PRO A 363 -8.38 39.73 -15.90
N ILE A 364 -8.86 39.38 -17.10
CA ILE A 364 -10.29 39.08 -17.33
C ILE A 364 -10.70 37.89 -16.47
N VAL A 365 -9.95 36.80 -16.53
CA VAL A 365 -10.24 35.56 -15.78
C VAL A 365 -10.13 35.80 -14.27
N CYS A 366 -9.13 36.54 -13.80
CA CYS A 366 -8.99 36.92 -12.38
C CYS A 366 -10.01 37.95 -11.89
N SER A 367 -10.76 38.59 -12.78
CA SER A 367 -11.87 39.48 -12.41
C SER A 367 -13.20 38.72 -12.44
N VAL A 368 -13.47 37.98 -13.51
CA VAL A 368 -14.74 37.28 -13.74
C VAL A 368 -14.90 36.08 -12.81
N VAL A 369 -13.88 35.24 -12.64
CA VAL A 369 -14.01 34.01 -11.84
C VAL A 369 -14.22 34.32 -10.36
N PRO A 370 -13.43 35.18 -9.69
CA PRO A 370 -13.69 35.59 -8.31
C PRO A 370 -15.03 36.29 -8.09
N THR A 371 -15.47 37.16 -9.01
CA THR A 371 -16.77 37.84 -8.87
C THR A 371 -17.93 36.86 -8.97
N LEU A 372 -17.95 35.99 -9.97
CA LEU A 372 -18.96 34.94 -10.11
C LEU A 372 -18.94 33.97 -8.93
N SER A 373 -17.74 33.61 -8.47
CA SER A 373 -17.60 32.74 -7.30
C SER A 373 -18.16 33.39 -6.05
N PHE A 374 -17.86 34.67 -5.80
CA PHE A 374 -18.40 35.41 -4.66
C PHE A 374 -19.94 35.52 -4.71
N ILE A 375 -20.51 35.85 -5.88
CA ILE A 375 -21.97 35.89 -6.08
C ILE A 375 -22.59 34.52 -5.78
N SER A 376 -22.01 33.45 -6.33
CA SER A 376 -22.47 32.08 -6.09
C SER A 376 -22.37 31.66 -4.62
N GLY A 377 -21.31 32.10 -3.93
CA GLY A 377 -21.09 31.87 -2.50
C GLY A 377 -22.10 32.60 -1.62
N VAL A 378 -22.46 33.85 -1.93
CA VAL A 378 -23.53 34.58 -1.23
C VAL A 378 -24.90 33.94 -1.48
N LEU A 379 -25.13 33.41 -2.69
CA LEU A 379 -26.36 32.72 -3.05
C LEU A 379 -26.45 31.28 -2.52
N SER A 380 -25.38 30.74 -1.92
CA SER A 380 -25.32 29.34 -1.46
C SER A 380 -26.41 28.92 -0.47
N PRO A 381 -26.91 29.77 0.44
CA PRO A 381 -28.03 29.39 1.31
C PRO A 381 -29.33 29.08 0.56
N ILE A 382 -29.48 29.56 -0.69
CA ILE A 382 -30.67 29.34 -1.50
C ILE A 382 -30.52 28.08 -2.35
N TRP A 383 -29.44 27.97 -3.14
CA TRP A 383 -29.31 26.87 -4.10
C TRP A 383 -28.77 25.58 -3.47
N LEU A 384 -27.96 25.65 -2.41
CA LEU A 384 -27.33 24.46 -1.86
C LEU A 384 -28.30 23.52 -1.14
N PRO A 385 -29.31 23.99 -0.36
CA PRO A 385 -30.34 23.11 0.16
C PRO A 385 -31.06 22.33 -0.96
N ILE A 386 -31.36 23.00 -2.08
CA ILE A 386 -31.98 22.37 -3.26
C ILE A 386 -31.05 21.29 -3.83
N VAL A 387 -29.76 21.57 -3.99
CA VAL A 387 -28.77 20.59 -4.47
C VAL A 387 -28.66 19.40 -3.51
N THR A 388 -28.58 19.63 -2.20
CA THR A 388 -28.53 18.54 -1.22
C THR A 388 -29.83 17.74 -1.16
N PHE A 389 -30.97 18.36 -1.44
CA PHE A 389 -32.26 17.70 -1.50
C PHE A 389 -32.39 16.83 -2.75
N LEU A 390 -31.97 17.36 -3.91
CA LEU A 390 -31.85 16.57 -5.14
C LEU A 390 -30.86 15.40 -4.96
N PHE A 391 -29.73 15.63 -4.29
CA PHE A 391 -28.79 14.58 -3.94
C PHE A 391 -29.43 13.53 -3.02
N HIS A 392 -30.24 13.95 -2.03
CA HIS A 392 -30.96 13.03 -1.16
C HIS A 392 -32.00 12.20 -1.93
N ILE A 393 -32.74 12.82 -2.86
CA ILE A 393 -33.64 12.11 -3.78
C ILE A 393 -32.86 11.13 -4.65
N LEU A 394 -31.69 11.52 -5.15
CA LEU A 394 -30.82 10.67 -5.95
C LEU A 394 -30.29 9.49 -5.13
N GLU A 395 -29.95 9.69 -3.86
CA GLU A 395 -29.56 8.60 -2.96
C GLU A 395 -30.71 7.59 -2.76
N ILE A 396 -31.96 8.06 -2.74
CA ILE A 396 -33.14 7.20 -2.61
C ILE A 396 -33.45 6.45 -3.93
N LEU A 397 -33.30 7.12 -5.07
CA LEU A 397 -33.75 6.58 -6.38
C LEU A 397 -32.66 5.84 -7.17
N VAL A 398 -31.42 6.29 -7.06
CA VAL A 398 -30.32 5.96 -7.99
C VAL A 398 -29.18 5.24 -7.31
N TYR A 399 -28.70 5.71 -6.14
CA TYR A 399 -27.56 5.09 -5.49
C TYR A 399 -27.58 5.30 -3.99
N ASP A 400 -27.89 4.25 -3.22
CA ASP A 400 -27.90 4.33 -1.76
C ASP A 400 -26.46 4.23 -1.22
N ALA A 401 -25.76 5.37 -1.23
CA ALA A 401 -24.40 5.50 -0.69
C ALA A 401 -24.33 5.19 0.81
N ASN A 402 -25.45 5.29 1.53
CA ASN A 402 -25.55 5.11 2.97
C ASN A 402 -26.39 3.85 3.30
N SER A 403 -26.26 2.81 2.48
CA SER A 403 -26.97 1.53 2.67
C SER A 403 -26.45 0.85 3.94
N ALA A 404 -27.31 0.74 4.95
CA ALA A 404 -27.00 0.05 6.19
C ALA A 404 -26.99 -1.48 5.97
N GLY A 405 -25.93 -2.02 5.36
CA GLY A 405 -25.71 -3.45 5.18
C GLY A 405 -24.88 -3.83 3.94
N GLU A 406 -24.10 -4.91 4.04
CA GLU A 406 -23.26 -5.44 2.95
C GLU A 406 -24.07 -6.15 1.84
N TYR A 407 -25.33 -6.53 2.12
CA TYR A 407 -26.15 -7.39 1.26
C TYR A 407 -27.12 -6.63 0.32
N GLY A 408 -27.05 -5.29 0.29
CA GLY A 408 -27.88 -4.47 -0.61
C GLY A 408 -27.17 -4.13 -1.91
N ARG A 409 -27.84 -4.33 -3.07
CA ARG A 409 -27.35 -3.76 -4.35
C ARG A 409 -27.44 -2.23 -4.26
N LYS A 410 -26.28 -1.56 -4.15
CA LYS A 410 -26.20 -0.11 -3.89
C LYS A 410 -26.72 0.77 -5.05
N LEU A 411 -26.70 0.25 -6.28
CA LEU A 411 -27.10 0.99 -7.48
C LEU A 411 -28.52 0.63 -7.94
N PHE A 412 -29.34 1.66 -8.13
CA PHE A 412 -30.62 1.68 -8.82
C PHE A 412 -31.58 0.56 -8.40
N CYS A 413 -31.90 0.40 -7.10
CA CYS A 413 -32.70 -0.74 -6.62
C CYS A 413 -33.98 -1.02 -7.43
N LEU A 414 -34.67 0.02 -7.90
CA LEU A 414 -35.92 -0.09 -8.68
C LEU A 414 -35.69 -0.01 -10.20
N ILE A 415 -34.74 0.83 -10.63
CA ILE A 415 -34.42 1.05 -12.05
C ILE A 415 -33.60 -0.10 -12.62
N ASN A 416 -32.76 -0.81 -11.85
CA ASN A 416 -31.97 -1.94 -12.34
C ASN A 416 -32.86 -3.08 -12.85
N ILE A 417 -33.93 -3.40 -12.13
CA ILE A 417 -34.81 -4.52 -12.51
C ILE A 417 -35.52 -4.19 -13.84
N ILE A 418 -35.91 -2.94 -14.04
CA ILE A 418 -36.66 -2.50 -15.23
C ILE A 418 -35.73 -2.19 -16.41
N MET A 419 -34.60 -1.53 -16.16
CA MET A 419 -33.70 -1.10 -17.23
C MET A 419 -32.74 -2.20 -17.64
N THR A 420 -32.18 -2.96 -16.72
CA THR A 420 -31.06 -3.87 -17.03
C THR A 420 -31.58 -5.21 -17.53
N ASP A 421 -32.51 -5.81 -16.79
CA ASP A 421 -33.05 -7.13 -17.16
C ASP A 421 -34.11 -7.03 -18.26
N PHE A 422 -34.97 -6.01 -18.22
CA PHE A 422 -36.07 -5.87 -19.18
C PHE A 422 -35.72 -4.97 -20.38
N LEU A 423 -35.26 -3.73 -20.18
CA LEU A 423 -35.03 -2.81 -21.29
C LEU A 423 -33.74 -3.14 -22.07
N ILE A 424 -32.62 -3.31 -21.39
CA ILE A 424 -31.30 -3.55 -21.99
C ILE A 424 -31.20 -4.98 -22.49
N GLY A 425 -31.39 -5.97 -21.61
CA GLY A 425 -31.33 -7.39 -21.98
C GLY A 425 -32.46 -7.83 -22.91
N GLY A 426 -33.66 -7.26 -22.76
CA GLY A 426 -34.84 -7.66 -23.52
C GLY A 426 -35.06 -6.92 -24.84
N ILE A 427 -34.88 -5.59 -24.87
CA ILE A 427 -35.34 -4.75 -26.01
C ILE A 427 -34.17 -4.14 -26.77
N ILE A 428 -33.25 -3.48 -26.07
CA ILE A 428 -32.17 -2.70 -26.72
C ILE A 428 -31.11 -3.62 -27.32
N GLN A 429 -30.71 -4.68 -26.61
CA GLN A 429 -29.69 -5.62 -27.10
C GLN A 429 -30.05 -6.29 -28.44
N PRO A 430 -31.28 -6.80 -28.68
CA PRO A 430 -31.63 -7.37 -29.98
C PRO A 430 -31.75 -6.29 -31.08
N ILE A 431 -32.22 -5.08 -30.76
CA ILE A 431 -32.30 -3.98 -31.73
C ILE A 431 -30.88 -3.54 -32.15
N LEU A 432 -29.96 -3.37 -31.20
CA LEU A 432 -28.58 -3.02 -31.49
C LEU A 432 -27.84 -4.13 -32.24
N ALA A 433 -28.14 -5.41 -31.96
CA ALA A 433 -27.61 -6.52 -32.74
C ALA A 433 -28.08 -6.45 -34.20
N LEU A 434 -29.35 -6.10 -34.45
CA LEU A 434 -29.91 -5.94 -35.79
C LEU A 434 -29.33 -4.72 -36.52
N VAL A 435 -29.19 -3.59 -35.82
CA VAL A 435 -28.56 -2.37 -36.38
C VAL A 435 -27.07 -2.62 -36.64
N GLY A 436 -26.38 -3.35 -35.78
CA GLY A 436 -24.98 -3.73 -35.94
C GLY A 436 -24.73 -4.52 -37.24
N LEU A 437 -25.68 -5.32 -37.70
CA LEU A 437 -25.60 -6.07 -38.96
C LEU A 437 -25.42 -5.14 -40.19
N ILE A 438 -26.02 -3.95 -40.15
CA ILE A 438 -25.98 -2.96 -41.24
C ILE A 438 -24.93 -1.88 -40.97
N ALA A 439 -24.81 -1.43 -39.72
CA ALA A 439 -23.87 -0.38 -39.34
C ALA A 439 -22.41 -0.84 -39.42
N SER A 440 -22.10 -2.11 -39.10
CA SER A 440 -20.73 -2.63 -39.16
C SER A 440 -20.12 -2.67 -40.56
N PRO A 441 -20.80 -3.15 -41.64
CA PRO A 441 -20.23 -3.07 -42.99
C PRO A 441 -20.13 -1.63 -43.49
N VAL A 442 -21.08 -0.75 -43.14
CA VAL A 442 -21.02 0.67 -43.51
C VAL A 442 -19.86 1.37 -42.80
N ALA A 443 -19.66 1.14 -41.50
CA ALA A 443 -18.53 1.68 -40.75
C ALA A 443 -17.20 1.13 -41.28
N SER A 444 -17.12 -0.16 -41.61
CA SER A 444 -15.95 -0.77 -42.24
C SER A 444 -15.61 -0.10 -43.59
N LEU A 445 -16.62 0.16 -44.42
CA LEU A 445 -16.46 0.84 -45.70
C LEU A 445 -15.98 2.29 -45.52
N LEU A 446 -16.54 3.04 -44.56
CA LEU A 446 -16.10 4.40 -44.25
C LEU A 446 -14.66 4.44 -43.69
N ILE A 447 -14.30 3.50 -42.82
CA ILE A 447 -12.92 3.37 -42.30
C ILE A 447 -11.96 3.04 -43.43
N THR A 448 -12.36 2.18 -44.37
CA THR A 448 -11.54 1.82 -45.55
C THR A 448 -11.34 3.02 -46.48
N ILE A 449 -12.39 3.82 -46.74
CA ILE A 449 -12.29 5.06 -47.51
C ILE A 449 -11.38 6.06 -46.81
N TYR A 450 -11.54 6.26 -45.50
CA TYR A 450 -10.68 7.12 -44.71
C TYR A 450 -9.22 6.67 -44.77
N ALA A 451 -8.95 5.37 -44.62
CA ALA A 451 -7.60 4.81 -44.71
C ALA A 451 -6.97 5.03 -46.09
N LEU A 452 -7.77 4.87 -47.17
CA LEU A 452 -7.32 5.08 -48.54
C LEU A 452 -6.99 6.57 -48.80
N LEU A 453 -7.86 7.47 -48.36
CA LEU A 453 -7.63 8.92 -48.44
C LEU A 453 -6.41 9.32 -47.61
N HIS A 454 -6.30 8.82 -46.37
CA HIS A 454 -5.17 9.12 -45.49
C HIS A 454 -3.84 8.65 -46.10
N ARG A 455 -3.79 7.43 -46.65
CA ARG A 455 -2.62 6.92 -47.37
C ARG A 455 -2.27 7.78 -48.59
N SER A 456 -3.27 8.20 -49.35
CA SER A 456 -3.08 8.99 -50.58
C SER A 456 -2.57 10.41 -50.25
N PHE A 457 -3.18 11.08 -49.28
CA PHE A 457 -2.72 12.39 -48.79
C PHE A 457 -1.35 12.31 -48.14
N ARG A 458 -1.06 11.24 -47.39
CA ARG A 458 0.26 11.03 -46.81
C ARG A 458 1.32 10.82 -47.89
N GLY A 459 1.02 10.03 -48.92
CA GLY A 459 1.90 9.84 -50.06
C GLY A 459 2.19 11.14 -50.81
N LEU A 460 1.16 11.95 -51.07
CA LEU A 460 1.31 13.27 -51.68
C LEU A 460 2.14 14.20 -50.79
N TYR A 461 1.89 14.23 -49.49
CA TYR A 461 2.65 15.02 -48.52
C TYR A 461 4.13 14.61 -48.49
N ASP A 462 4.43 13.31 -48.43
CA ASP A 462 5.79 12.80 -48.39
C ASP A 462 6.54 13.09 -49.70
N GLN A 463 5.88 12.98 -50.86
CA GLN A 463 6.45 13.39 -52.15
C GLN A 463 6.76 14.89 -52.20
N ILE A 464 5.84 15.73 -51.73
CA ILE A 464 6.02 17.19 -51.67
C ILE A 464 7.19 17.54 -50.74
N ILE A 465 7.24 16.96 -49.54
CA ILE A 465 8.32 17.20 -48.57
C ILE A 465 9.67 16.72 -49.11
N TYR A 466 9.71 15.54 -49.73
CA TYR A 466 10.94 14.98 -50.26
C TYR A 466 11.55 15.85 -51.35
N HIS A 467 10.74 16.24 -52.34
CA HIS A 467 11.23 17.00 -53.50
C HIS A 467 11.49 18.48 -53.20
N LEU A 468 10.73 19.11 -52.30
CA LEU A 468 10.90 20.54 -51.99
C LEU A 468 11.91 20.80 -50.87
N ILE A 469 11.90 19.99 -49.81
CA ILE A 469 12.62 20.28 -48.57
C ILE A 469 13.83 19.35 -48.41
N VAL A 470 13.59 18.03 -48.41
CA VAL A 470 14.64 17.05 -48.06
C VAL A 470 15.76 17.05 -49.10
N LYS A 471 15.43 16.92 -50.39
CA LYS A 471 16.42 16.83 -51.47
C LYS A 471 17.36 18.04 -51.56
N ARG A 472 16.93 19.23 -51.10
CA ARG A 472 17.68 20.49 -51.27
C ARG A 472 18.36 21.00 -50.00
N LEU A 473 17.83 20.67 -48.81
CA LEU A 473 18.24 21.32 -47.56
C LEU A 473 18.68 20.34 -46.46
N ALA A 474 18.41 19.04 -46.62
CA ALA A 474 18.70 18.05 -45.59
C ALA A 474 20.20 17.72 -45.48
N ARG A 475 20.64 17.46 -44.25
CA ARG A 475 21.95 16.89 -43.90
C ARG A 475 21.75 15.67 -43.00
N ILE A 476 22.74 14.80 -42.94
CA ILE A 476 22.72 13.62 -42.05
C ILE A 476 22.83 14.13 -40.60
N PRO A 477 21.82 13.92 -39.73
CA PRO A 477 21.88 14.36 -38.34
C PRO A 477 22.72 13.40 -37.49
N ALA A 478 23.47 13.93 -36.52
CA ALA A 478 24.24 13.09 -35.60
C ALA A 478 23.38 12.53 -34.45
N HIS A 479 22.34 13.25 -34.05
CA HIS A 479 21.41 12.90 -32.96
C HIS A 479 19.96 13.24 -33.34
N ASP A 480 19.01 12.68 -32.59
CA ASP A 480 17.59 12.96 -32.74
C ASP A 480 17.29 14.45 -32.53
N THR A 481 16.55 15.04 -33.46
CA THR A 481 16.07 16.43 -33.38
C THR A 481 14.55 16.46 -33.44
N PHE A 482 13.95 17.56 -33.01
CA PHE A 482 12.49 17.74 -33.07
C PHE A 482 11.89 17.50 -34.47
N LEU A 483 12.66 17.73 -35.54
CA LEU A 483 12.22 17.50 -36.92
C LEU A 483 12.42 16.05 -37.41
N ALA A 484 13.44 15.35 -36.93
CA ALA A 484 13.85 14.06 -37.48
C ALA A 484 14.50 13.18 -36.41
N ARG A 485 14.03 11.94 -36.34
CA ARG A 485 14.63 10.87 -35.54
C ARG A 485 15.54 10.03 -36.43
N ARG A 486 16.75 9.76 -35.98
CA ARG A 486 17.72 8.93 -36.70
C ARG A 486 17.39 7.45 -36.47
N ILE A 487 17.25 6.69 -37.55
CA ILE A 487 16.82 5.28 -37.53
C ILE A 487 18.00 4.34 -37.80
N ALA A 488 19.10 4.83 -38.39
CA ALA A 488 20.31 4.08 -38.69
C ALA A 488 21.60 4.96 -38.64
N GLY A 489 22.75 4.34 -38.35
CA GLY A 489 24.10 4.94 -38.36
C GLY A 489 24.84 4.91 -37.00
N PRO A 490 26.11 5.38 -36.91
CA PRO A 490 26.93 5.27 -35.70
C PRO A 490 26.23 5.83 -34.44
N GLY A 491 26.25 5.03 -33.37
CA GLY A 491 25.59 5.32 -32.08
C GLY A 491 24.15 4.80 -31.93
N LEU A 492 23.63 4.04 -32.90
CA LEU A 492 22.29 3.40 -32.84
C LEU A 492 22.30 1.89 -32.60
N ALA A 493 23.44 1.22 -32.69
CA ALA A 493 23.54 -0.21 -32.35
C ALA A 493 23.30 -0.39 -30.84
N ALA A 494 22.35 -1.27 -30.49
CA ALA A 494 21.98 -1.52 -29.10
C ALA A 494 23.12 -2.18 -28.29
N GLN A 495 24.04 -2.85 -28.99
CA GLN A 495 25.22 -3.52 -28.43
C GLN A 495 26.46 -3.00 -29.17
N TYR A 496 27.40 -2.44 -28.40
CA TYR A 496 28.72 -2.02 -28.85
C TYR A 496 29.73 -2.52 -27.83
N PHE A 497 30.91 -2.90 -28.31
CA PHE A 497 32.02 -3.35 -27.46
C PHE A 497 33.11 -2.28 -27.38
N TYR A 498 33.91 -2.32 -26.31
CA TYR A 498 35.09 -1.48 -26.14
C TYR A 498 36.34 -2.35 -26.27
N GLN A 499 37.24 -1.94 -27.16
CA GLN A 499 38.56 -2.53 -27.26
C GLN A 499 39.52 -1.77 -26.32
N VAL A 500 40.23 -2.54 -25.50
CA VAL A 500 41.21 -2.05 -24.52
C VAL A 500 42.60 -2.52 -24.95
N ALA A 501 43.65 -1.77 -24.63
CA ALA A 501 45.00 -2.18 -24.98
C ALA A 501 45.47 -3.36 -24.10
N SER A 502 46.15 -4.35 -24.69
CA SER A 502 46.73 -5.50 -23.96
C SER A 502 47.55 -5.13 -22.70
N PRO A 503 48.41 -4.08 -22.69
CA PRO A 503 49.16 -3.72 -21.48
C PRO A 503 48.28 -3.21 -20.34
N GLU A 504 47.16 -2.55 -20.63
CA GLU A 504 46.24 -2.05 -19.60
C GLU A 504 45.52 -3.20 -18.90
N VAL A 505 45.15 -4.23 -19.67
CA VAL A 505 44.57 -5.47 -19.14
C VAL A 505 45.57 -6.19 -18.22
N LEU A 506 46.84 -6.25 -18.60
CA LEU A 506 47.88 -6.86 -17.77
C LEU A 506 48.15 -6.05 -16.49
N ALA A 507 48.13 -4.72 -16.56
CA ALA A 507 48.25 -3.86 -15.38
C ALA A 507 47.06 -4.01 -14.42
N ALA A 508 45.84 -4.17 -14.96
CA ALA A 508 44.66 -4.45 -14.16
C ALA A 508 44.77 -5.81 -13.46
N LEU A 509 45.24 -6.84 -14.18
CA LEU A 509 45.52 -8.16 -13.61
C LEU A 509 46.56 -8.10 -12.48
N GLU A 510 47.64 -7.33 -12.66
CA GLU A 510 48.67 -7.12 -11.64
C GLU A 510 48.09 -6.49 -10.36
N SER A 511 47.28 -5.43 -10.50
CA SER A 511 46.59 -4.80 -9.38
C SER A 511 45.68 -5.77 -8.63
N MET A 512 44.96 -6.63 -9.35
CA MET A 512 44.10 -7.64 -8.75
C MET A 512 44.89 -8.68 -7.95
N ILE A 513 46.02 -9.14 -8.46
CA ILE A 513 46.89 -10.10 -7.78
C ILE A 513 47.43 -9.47 -6.49
N GLU A 514 47.86 -8.21 -6.54
CA GLU A 514 48.32 -7.47 -5.36
C GLU A 514 47.20 -7.32 -4.31
N GLN A 515 45.95 -7.08 -4.71
CA GLN A 515 44.83 -7.05 -3.77
C GLN A 515 44.60 -8.39 -3.07
N LYS A 516 44.75 -9.52 -3.79
CA LYS A 516 44.64 -10.86 -3.21
C LYS A 516 45.81 -11.14 -2.26
N GLU A 517 47.02 -10.68 -2.60
CA GLU A 517 48.20 -10.72 -1.73
C GLU A 517 47.94 -9.97 -0.42
N LEU A 518 47.46 -8.72 -0.48
CA LEU A 518 47.16 -7.92 0.71
C LEU A 518 46.14 -8.58 1.64
N LYS A 519 45.14 -9.27 1.07
CA LYS A 519 44.13 -10.00 1.85
C LYS A 519 44.74 -11.22 2.56
N CYS A 520 45.58 -11.99 1.87
CA CYS A 520 46.25 -13.16 2.44
C CYS A 520 47.26 -12.73 3.51
N TYR A 521 48.08 -11.73 3.21
CA TYR A 521 49.02 -11.12 4.14
C TYR A 521 48.31 -10.56 5.39
N GLY A 522 47.21 -9.82 5.22
CA GLY A 522 46.44 -9.29 6.34
C GLY A 522 45.91 -10.39 7.27
N SER A 523 45.40 -11.48 6.68
CA SER A 523 44.90 -12.63 7.44
C SER A 523 46.03 -13.36 8.17
N TYR A 524 47.18 -13.52 7.52
CA TYR A 524 48.38 -14.14 8.09
C TYR A 524 48.96 -13.34 9.27
N VAL A 525 49.12 -12.03 9.10
CA VAL A 525 49.63 -11.15 10.16
C VAL A 525 48.62 -11.04 11.31
N GLU A 526 47.31 -11.01 11.05
CA GLU A 526 46.30 -11.05 12.11
C GLU A 526 46.40 -12.33 12.94
N LYS A 527 46.65 -13.50 12.31
CA LYS A 527 46.91 -14.76 13.03
C LYS A 527 48.16 -14.64 13.92
N ILE A 528 49.25 -14.05 13.43
CA ILE A 528 50.48 -13.84 14.22
C ILE A 528 50.23 -12.89 15.40
N LEU A 529 49.55 -11.77 15.18
CA LEU A 529 49.26 -10.78 16.23
C LEU A 529 48.36 -11.36 17.33
N ARG A 530 47.47 -12.29 16.99
CA ARG A 530 46.61 -12.98 17.96
C ARG A 530 47.30 -14.13 18.71
N LYS A 531 48.42 -14.65 18.20
CA LYS A 531 49.15 -15.78 18.80
C LYS A 531 49.51 -15.56 20.28
N PRO A 532 50.04 -14.41 20.71
CA PRO A 532 50.37 -14.17 22.11
C PRO A 532 49.15 -14.23 23.05
N ILE A 533 47.97 -13.80 22.58
CA ILE A 533 46.72 -13.89 23.36
C ILE A 533 46.35 -15.36 23.57
N HIS A 534 46.46 -16.16 22.51
CA HIS A 534 46.17 -17.59 22.57
C HIS A 534 47.15 -18.32 23.50
N GLU A 535 48.45 -18.07 23.37
CA GLU A 535 49.49 -18.64 24.23
C GLU A 535 49.29 -18.25 25.71
N TYR A 536 48.89 -17.00 25.97
CA TYR A 536 48.55 -16.56 27.33
C TYR A 536 47.29 -17.25 27.87
N GLN A 537 46.25 -17.42 27.05
CA GLN A 537 45.04 -18.16 27.44
C GLN A 537 45.37 -19.61 27.74
N GLU A 538 46.18 -20.26 26.92
CA GLU A 538 46.64 -21.64 27.14
C GLU A 538 47.45 -21.75 28.42
N PHE A 539 48.41 -20.85 28.65
CA PHE A 539 49.18 -20.80 29.90
C PHE A 539 48.27 -20.62 31.13
N PHE A 540 47.34 -19.66 31.08
CA PHE A 540 46.41 -19.40 32.18
C PHE A 540 45.51 -20.61 32.45
N ASN A 541 45.00 -21.25 31.41
CA ASN A 541 44.21 -22.46 31.53
C ASN A 541 45.06 -23.61 32.11
N GLN A 542 46.31 -23.80 31.66
CA GLN A 542 47.16 -24.84 32.23
C GLN A 542 47.50 -24.61 33.71
N ALA A 543 47.72 -23.36 34.13
CA ALA A 543 48.11 -23.02 35.50
C ALA A 543 46.92 -22.91 36.48
N PHE A 544 45.75 -22.45 36.03
CA PHE A 544 44.64 -22.04 36.92
C PHE A 544 43.32 -22.79 36.70
N ASN A 545 43.19 -23.62 35.67
CA ASN A 545 42.00 -24.45 35.43
C ASN A 545 41.67 -25.43 36.59
N PRO A 546 42.64 -26.02 37.33
CA PRO A 546 42.33 -26.84 38.52
C PRO A 546 41.58 -26.08 39.61
N PHE A 547 41.66 -24.74 39.63
CA PHE A 547 41.00 -23.87 40.60
C PHE A 547 39.70 -23.25 40.06
N SER A 548 39.22 -23.68 38.89
CA SER A 548 38.01 -23.14 38.23
C SER A 548 38.05 -21.63 37.99
N ALA A 549 39.24 -21.02 37.96
CA ALA A 549 39.40 -19.61 37.66
C ALA A 549 39.32 -19.37 36.15
N GLN A 550 38.54 -18.37 35.74
CA GLN A 550 38.44 -17.94 34.35
C GLN A 550 39.10 -16.57 34.17
N VAL A 551 39.64 -16.33 32.97
CA VAL A 551 40.21 -15.02 32.62
C VAL A 551 39.09 -13.98 32.60
N SER A 552 39.13 -13.01 33.52
CA SER A 552 38.21 -11.85 33.52
C SER A 552 38.48 -10.99 32.30
N LYS A 553 37.49 -10.89 31.40
CA LYS A 553 37.51 -10.02 30.21
C LYS A 553 37.00 -8.60 30.49
N ILE A 554 36.50 -8.34 31.70
CA ILE A 554 35.71 -7.15 32.04
C ILE A 554 36.59 -6.10 32.75
N ASP A 555 37.60 -6.52 33.51
CA ASP A 555 38.50 -5.61 34.23
C ASP A 555 39.65 -5.12 33.34
N LYS A 556 39.63 -3.82 33.00
CA LYS A 556 40.68 -3.12 32.23
C LYS A 556 42.06 -3.12 32.90
N THR A 557 42.12 -3.43 34.20
CA THR A 557 43.37 -3.53 34.97
C THR A 557 44.07 -4.88 34.81
N SER A 558 43.40 -5.89 34.25
CA SER A 558 43.97 -7.21 34.03
C SER A 558 45.02 -7.20 32.90
N THR A 559 46.10 -7.97 33.07
CA THR A 559 47.17 -8.10 32.06
C THR A 559 46.63 -8.60 30.72
N TYR A 560 45.62 -9.48 30.76
CA TYR A 560 44.93 -9.98 29.58
C TYR A 560 44.17 -8.89 28.83
N ALA A 561 43.40 -8.04 29.53
CA ALA A 561 42.68 -6.93 28.90
C ALA A 561 43.64 -5.93 28.26
N ARG A 562 44.74 -5.58 28.96
CA ARG A 562 45.78 -4.69 28.42
C ARG A 562 46.45 -5.25 27.17
N MET A 563 46.72 -6.55 27.17
CA MET A 563 47.33 -7.24 26.03
C MET A 563 46.37 -7.31 24.84
N ASN A 564 45.09 -7.58 25.10
CA ASN A 564 44.06 -7.57 24.06
C ASN A 564 43.87 -6.16 23.48
N ASP A 565 43.88 -5.11 24.30
CA ASP A 565 43.78 -3.72 23.84
C ASP A 565 44.95 -3.35 22.91
N VAL A 566 46.18 -3.74 23.25
CA VAL A 566 47.37 -3.50 22.42
C VAL A 566 47.32 -4.28 21.11
N VAL A 567 46.91 -5.55 21.15
CA VAL A 567 46.74 -6.35 19.93
C VAL A 567 45.64 -5.79 19.05
N ASP A 568 44.51 -5.36 19.62
CA ASP A 568 43.42 -4.74 18.87
C ASP A 568 43.84 -3.38 18.28
N GLU A 569 44.71 -2.61 18.95
CA GLU A 569 45.31 -1.39 18.40
C GLU A 569 46.20 -1.70 17.18
N HIS A 570 47.09 -2.69 17.28
CA HIS A 570 47.93 -3.09 16.15
C HIS A 570 47.14 -3.70 14.99
N ILE A 571 46.06 -4.45 15.27
CA ILE A 571 45.15 -4.96 14.23
C ILE A 571 44.43 -3.79 13.54
N LYS A 572 44.03 -2.75 14.29
CA LYS A 572 43.44 -1.54 13.69
C LYS A 572 44.46 -0.81 12.80
N GLU A 573 45.70 -0.66 13.25
CA GLU A 573 46.77 -0.07 12.45
C GLU A 573 47.05 -0.86 11.17
N LEU A 574 47.15 -2.19 11.29
CA LEU A 574 47.30 -3.10 10.16
C LEU A 574 46.14 -2.94 9.16
N ARG A 575 44.89 -2.95 9.63
CA ARG A 575 43.72 -2.77 8.77
C ARG A 575 43.73 -1.41 8.08
N ASN A 576 44.09 -0.34 8.79
CA ASN A 576 44.20 1.00 8.21
C ASN A 576 45.29 1.09 7.14
N THR A 577 46.44 0.44 7.31
CA THR A 577 47.52 0.43 6.31
C THR A 577 47.14 -0.39 5.07
N ILE A 578 46.50 -1.55 5.27
CA ILE A 578 45.97 -2.37 4.18
C ILE A 578 44.88 -1.62 3.42
N GLU A 579 43.94 -0.99 4.12
CA GLU A 579 42.84 -0.24 3.50
C GLU A 579 43.36 0.96 2.69
N LYS A 580 44.37 1.67 3.18
CA LYS A 580 45.05 2.73 2.42
C LYS A 580 45.65 2.21 1.11
N ARG A 581 46.36 1.07 1.15
CA ARG A 581 46.94 0.47 -0.06
C ARG A 581 45.85 -0.09 -0.98
N HIS A 582 44.84 -0.74 -0.43
CA HIS A 582 43.71 -1.30 -1.17
C HIS A 582 42.94 -0.20 -1.92
N ASN A 583 42.72 0.96 -1.30
CA ASN A 583 42.08 2.10 -1.95
C ASN A 583 42.90 2.68 -3.11
N LEU A 584 44.23 2.62 -3.06
CA LEU A 584 45.09 3.02 -4.20
C LEU A 584 45.03 2.03 -5.36
N LEU A 585 44.83 0.75 -5.07
CA LEU A 585 44.76 -0.32 -6.08
C LEU A 585 43.33 -0.52 -6.63
N ARG A 586 42.33 0.10 -6.00
CA ARG A 586 40.93 -0.09 -6.36
C ARG A 586 40.67 0.47 -7.76
N LEU A 587 40.47 -0.44 -8.71
CA LEU A 587 39.94 -0.09 -10.02
C LEU A 587 38.48 0.35 -9.86
N GLU A 588 38.16 1.55 -10.32
CA GLU A 588 36.77 1.98 -10.40
C GLU A 588 36.05 1.11 -11.43
N ARG A 589 35.10 0.29 -10.97
CA ARG A 589 34.29 -0.53 -11.89
C ARG A 589 33.49 0.40 -12.79
N SER A 590 33.86 0.44 -14.07
CA SER A 590 33.11 1.18 -15.07
C SER A 590 31.75 0.52 -15.28
N THR A 591 30.75 1.31 -15.62
CA THR A 591 29.42 0.83 -16.03
C THR A 591 29.43 -0.05 -17.29
N TYR A 592 30.61 -0.22 -17.92
CA TYR A 592 30.78 -0.88 -19.21
C TYR A 592 31.70 -2.11 -19.15
N HIS A 593 32.06 -2.59 -17.96
CA HIS A 593 32.94 -3.77 -17.78
C HIS A 593 32.49 -5.02 -18.56
N ASP A 594 31.17 -5.23 -18.70
CA ASP A 594 30.57 -6.34 -19.46
C ASP A 594 30.77 -6.24 -20.98
N ARG A 595 31.19 -5.08 -21.48
CA ARG A 595 31.31 -4.78 -22.92
C ARG A 595 32.76 -4.66 -23.37
N ILE A 596 33.73 -4.94 -22.50
CA ILE A 596 35.15 -4.89 -22.86
C ILE A 596 35.53 -6.22 -23.51
N ARG A 597 36.14 -6.17 -24.69
CA ARG A 597 36.64 -7.35 -25.41
C ARG A 597 37.96 -7.02 -26.11
N LEU A 598 38.74 -8.06 -26.38
CA LEU A 598 39.99 -7.98 -27.12
C LEU A 598 39.86 -8.62 -28.50
N THR A 599 40.79 -8.26 -29.39
CA THR A 599 41.00 -9.01 -30.63
C THR A 599 41.58 -10.39 -30.30
N GLU A 600 41.45 -11.35 -31.22
CA GLU A 600 41.99 -12.69 -31.04
C GLU A 600 43.52 -12.68 -30.79
N THR A 601 44.24 -11.80 -31.49
CA THR A 601 45.69 -11.62 -31.32
C THR A 601 46.05 -11.04 -29.96
N ASP A 602 45.29 -10.05 -29.49
CA ASP A 602 45.57 -9.39 -28.21
C ASP A 602 45.16 -10.27 -27.02
N LEU A 603 44.07 -11.02 -27.16
CA LEU A 603 43.58 -11.94 -26.13
C LEU A 603 44.56 -13.08 -25.89
N THR A 604 45.08 -13.69 -26.97
CA THR A 604 46.10 -14.75 -26.87
C THR A 604 47.39 -14.22 -26.24
N ALA A 605 47.83 -13.01 -26.61
CA ALA A 605 48.99 -12.37 -26.00
C ALA A 605 48.79 -12.08 -24.49
N VAL A 606 47.60 -11.60 -24.09
CA VAL A 606 47.26 -11.35 -22.69
C VAL A 606 47.20 -12.64 -21.89
N LEU A 607 46.63 -13.72 -22.42
CA LEU A 607 46.57 -14.99 -21.71
C LEU A 607 47.97 -15.56 -21.49
N VAL A 608 48.83 -15.58 -22.52
CA VAL A 608 50.21 -16.09 -22.40
C VAL A 608 51.01 -15.27 -21.38
N LYS A 609 50.98 -13.92 -21.47
CA LYS A 609 51.71 -13.08 -20.50
C LYS A 609 51.11 -13.10 -19.11
N GLY A 610 49.78 -13.18 -19.01
CA GLY A 610 49.05 -13.29 -17.75
C GLY A 610 49.39 -14.57 -17.01
N THR A 611 49.47 -15.71 -17.72
CA THR A 611 49.88 -16.99 -17.13
C THR A 611 51.30 -16.99 -16.60
N GLU A 612 52.24 -16.36 -17.32
CA GLU A 612 53.60 -16.18 -16.84
C GLU A 612 53.64 -15.31 -15.56
N LEU A 613 52.87 -14.21 -15.54
CA LEU A 613 52.80 -13.30 -14.40
C LEU A 613 52.21 -14.00 -13.17
N VAL A 614 51.07 -14.67 -13.33
CA VAL A 614 50.39 -15.44 -12.28
C VAL A 614 51.27 -16.58 -11.77
N GLY A 615 51.87 -17.35 -12.68
CA GLY A 615 52.76 -18.47 -12.34
C GLY A 615 54.03 -18.04 -11.60
N LYS A 616 54.49 -16.80 -11.78
CA LYS A 616 55.62 -16.25 -11.02
C LYS A 616 55.20 -15.68 -9.67
N TRP A 617 54.07 -14.96 -9.61
CA TRP A 617 53.67 -14.18 -8.44
C TRP A 617 52.95 -15.00 -7.38
N TYR A 618 52.06 -15.92 -7.77
CA TYR A 618 51.32 -16.72 -6.78
C TYR A 618 52.24 -17.59 -5.91
N PRO A 619 53.17 -18.39 -6.47
CA PRO A 619 54.08 -19.20 -5.65
C PRO A 619 55.02 -18.37 -4.78
N SER A 620 55.45 -17.20 -5.24
CA SER A 620 56.44 -16.38 -4.54
C SER A 620 55.83 -15.45 -3.49
N ARG A 621 54.61 -14.97 -3.71
CA ARG A 621 54.00 -13.92 -2.87
C ARG A 621 52.72 -14.32 -2.16
N ILE A 622 51.91 -15.23 -2.69
CA ILE A 622 50.59 -15.54 -2.12
C ILE A 622 50.59 -16.87 -1.39
N LEU A 623 51.06 -17.93 -2.03
CA LEU A 623 51.10 -19.28 -1.47
C LEU A 623 51.89 -19.40 -0.14
N PRO A 624 52.97 -18.64 0.12
CA PRO A 624 53.68 -18.71 1.40
C PRO A 624 52.86 -18.30 2.62
N TYR A 625 51.76 -17.56 2.43
CA TYR A 625 50.87 -17.12 3.52
C TYR A 625 49.74 -18.10 3.82
N LEU A 626 49.59 -19.17 3.03
CA LEU A 626 48.54 -20.18 3.14
C LEU A 626 49.09 -21.45 3.80
N ASN A 627 48.32 -22.03 4.72
CA ASN A 627 48.64 -23.35 5.29
C ASN A 627 48.36 -24.48 4.28
N GLU A 628 48.96 -25.66 4.43
CA GLU A 628 48.74 -26.81 3.52
C GLU A 628 47.25 -27.17 3.34
N THR A 629 46.47 -27.13 4.42
CA THR A 629 45.01 -27.35 4.37
C THR A 629 44.24 -26.20 3.71
N GLU A 630 44.77 -24.99 3.74
CA GLU A 630 44.16 -23.81 3.09
C GLU A 630 44.52 -23.77 1.60
N LEU A 631 45.67 -24.33 1.22
CA LEU A 631 46.12 -24.49 -0.16
C LEU A 631 45.24 -25.50 -0.92
N GLU A 632 44.96 -26.66 -0.33
CA GLU A 632 44.05 -27.64 -0.92
C GLU A 632 42.63 -27.07 -1.09
N LYS A 633 42.16 -26.32 -0.10
CA LYS A 633 40.87 -25.61 -0.17
C LYS A 633 40.87 -24.53 -1.26
N PHE A 634 41.96 -23.78 -1.43
CA PHE A 634 42.06 -22.74 -2.45
C PHE A 634 41.87 -23.29 -3.87
N TRP A 635 42.54 -24.39 -4.21
CA TRP A 635 42.40 -25.02 -5.52
C TRP A 635 41.02 -25.69 -5.70
N HIS A 636 40.47 -26.28 -4.63
CA HIS A 636 39.13 -26.88 -4.64
C HIS A 636 38.01 -25.83 -4.80
N ASP A 637 38.06 -24.71 -4.06
CA ASP A 637 37.07 -23.62 -4.15
C ASP A 637 37.04 -22.96 -5.53
N LEU A 638 38.16 -23.04 -6.24
CA LEU A 638 38.29 -22.54 -7.60
C LEU A 638 38.02 -23.60 -8.66
N ASP A 639 37.65 -24.86 -8.36
CA ASP A 639 37.49 -25.94 -9.36
C ASP A 639 38.67 -25.99 -10.36
N LEU A 640 39.91 -26.01 -9.85
CA LEU A 640 41.14 -26.07 -10.66
C LEU A 640 42.09 -27.16 -10.14
N GLU A 641 42.89 -27.74 -11.05
CA GLU A 641 43.96 -28.65 -10.66
C GLU A 641 45.13 -27.88 -10.03
N PRO A 642 45.89 -28.51 -9.09
CA PRO A 642 47.05 -27.86 -8.49
C PRO A 642 48.07 -27.44 -9.55
N ASN A 643 48.48 -26.17 -9.52
CA ASN A 643 49.40 -25.53 -10.48
C ASN A 643 48.82 -25.27 -11.89
N ASP A 644 47.50 -25.31 -12.07
CA ASP A 644 46.86 -24.83 -13.32
C ASP A 644 46.84 -23.29 -13.37
N TRP A 645 47.98 -22.71 -13.77
CA TRP A 645 48.16 -21.26 -13.89
C TRP A 645 47.34 -20.64 -15.03
N PHE A 646 47.03 -21.42 -16.07
CA PHE A 646 46.22 -20.98 -17.20
C PHE A 646 44.75 -20.86 -16.82
N GLY A 647 44.21 -21.90 -16.17
CA GLY A 647 42.86 -21.87 -15.60
C GLY A 647 42.72 -20.75 -14.57
N LEU A 648 43.73 -20.56 -13.71
CA LEU A 648 43.72 -19.48 -12.71
C LEU A 648 43.71 -18.10 -13.37
N THR A 649 44.57 -17.85 -14.35
CA THR A 649 44.62 -16.56 -15.08
C THR A 649 43.30 -16.27 -15.78
N SER A 650 42.69 -17.28 -16.41
CA SER A 650 41.40 -17.15 -17.08
C SER A 650 40.28 -16.79 -16.10
N LYS A 651 40.25 -17.41 -14.91
CA LYS A 651 39.28 -17.08 -13.85
C LYS A 651 39.50 -15.69 -13.27
N LEU A 652 40.75 -15.26 -13.10
CA LEU A 652 41.05 -13.90 -12.62
C LEU A 652 40.60 -12.83 -13.62
N LEU A 653 40.81 -13.04 -14.92
CA LEU A 653 40.33 -12.12 -15.95
C LEU A 653 38.79 -12.06 -16.02
N GLN A 654 38.11 -13.19 -15.82
CA GLN A 654 36.65 -13.23 -15.72
C GLN A 654 36.10 -12.51 -14.47
N GLU A 655 36.81 -12.60 -13.33
CA GLU A 655 36.46 -11.89 -12.09
C GLU A 655 36.68 -10.37 -12.24
N LEU A 656 37.67 -9.96 -13.04
CA LEU A 656 38.03 -8.55 -13.24
C LEU A 656 37.07 -7.84 -14.20
N PHE A 657 36.73 -8.47 -15.33
CA PHE A 657 35.83 -7.90 -16.35
C PHE A 657 34.47 -8.59 -16.33
N CYS A 658 34.31 -9.68 -17.09
CA CYS A 658 33.09 -10.46 -17.17
C CYS A 658 33.39 -11.87 -17.70
N ARG A 659 32.43 -12.79 -17.58
CA ARG A 659 32.57 -14.16 -18.12
C ARG A 659 32.79 -14.18 -19.63
N ASP A 660 32.20 -13.22 -20.34
CA ASP A 660 32.24 -13.09 -21.80
C ASP A 660 33.52 -12.36 -22.28
N PHE A 661 34.46 -12.02 -21.39
CA PHE A 661 35.73 -11.38 -21.78
C PHE A 661 36.63 -12.29 -22.61
N LEU A 662 36.55 -13.61 -22.39
CA LEU A 662 37.36 -14.60 -23.12
C LEU A 662 36.83 -14.89 -24.54
N THR A 663 35.69 -14.32 -24.94
CA THR A 663 35.25 -14.39 -26.34
C THR A 663 35.89 -13.25 -27.13
N PRO A 664 36.69 -13.55 -28.17
CA PRO A 664 37.29 -12.51 -29.00
C PRO A 664 36.23 -11.74 -29.78
N LEU A 665 36.55 -10.53 -30.21
CA LEU A 665 35.70 -9.74 -31.11
C LEU A 665 35.52 -10.44 -32.47
N GLU A 666 34.28 -10.59 -32.93
CA GLU A 666 33.98 -11.10 -34.27
C GLU A 666 34.08 -9.97 -35.33
N GLN A 667 34.33 -10.31 -36.60
CA GLN A 667 34.43 -9.32 -37.69
C GLN A 667 33.14 -8.51 -37.93
N THR A 668 32.02 -9.00 -37.42
CA THR A 668 30.67 -8.40 -37.48
C THR A 668 30.38 -7.46 -36.31
N ASP A 669 31.23 -7.43 -35.28
CA ASP A 669 31.00 -6.65 -34.06
C ASP A 669 31.40 -5.17 -34.25
N ALA A 670 30.53 -4.26 -33.82
CA ALA A 670 30.88 -2.85 -33.73
C ALA A 670 31.63 -2.57 -32.42
N PHE A 671 32.91 -2.22 -32.52
CA PHE A 671 33.74 -1.87 -31.36
C PHE A 671 34.33 -0.46 -31.45
N TYR A 672 34.66 0.10 -30.29
CA TYR A 672 35.40 1.34 -30.13
C TYR A 672 36.81 1.04 -29.64
N SER A 673 37.83 1.36 -30.43
CA SER A 673 39.21 1.38 -29.96
C SER A 673 39.52 2.72 -29.30
N LEU A 674 40.07 2.67 -28.09
CA LEU A 674 40.64 3.81 -27.39
C LEU A 674 42.13 3.84 -27.66
N GLU A 675 42.53 4.52 -28.73
CA GLU A 675 43.94 4.77 -28.99
C GLU A 675 44.36 6.05 -28.26
N VAL A 676 45.30 5.91 -27.33
CA VAL A 676 46.02 7.06 -26.77
C VAL A 676 47.08 7.45 -27.78
N ASP A 677 46.82 8.55 -28.49
CA ASP A 677 47.72 9.06 -29.54
C ASP A 677 49.05 9.53 -28.90
N GLN A 678 50.05 8.64 -28.88
CA GLN A 678 51.40 9.06 -28.51
C GLN A 678 52.02 9.86 -29.65
N LEU A 679 52.68 10.97 -29.31
CA LEU A 679 53.29 11.92 -30.23
C LEU A 679 54.42 11.24 -31.03
N THR A 680 54.09 10.70 -32.21
CA THR A 680 55.04 10.03 -33.10
C THR A 680 55.86 11.06 -33.88
N LEU A 681 57.14 10.79 -34.16
CA LEU A 681 58.04 11.73 -34.85
C LEU A 681 57.49 12.18 -36.23
N SER A 682 56.76 11.30 -36.92
CA SER A 682 56.10 11.58 -38.19
C SER A 682 54.92 12.56 -38.07
N LYS A 683 54.09 12.41 -37.02
CA LYS A 683 52.99 13.34 -36.70
C LYS A 683 53.54 14.68 -36.23
N TYR A 684 54.61 14.70 -35.42
CA TYR A 684 55.29 15.94 -35.02
C TYR A 684 55.86 16.69 -36.24
N ALA A 685 56.44 15.97 -37.20
CA ALA A 685 56.90 16.55 -38.46
C ALA A 685 55.74 17.13 -39.30
N GLN A 686 54.59 16.46 -39.34
CA GLN A 686 53.36 16.99 -39.97
C GLN A 686 52.76 18.20 -39.23
N MET A 687 52.85 18.25 -37.90
CA MET A 687 52.41 19.40 -37.09
C MET A 687 53.29 20.62 -37.34
N ILE A 688 54.61 20.42 -37.42
CA ILE A 688 55.55 21.49 -37.82
C ILE A 688 55.25 21.96 -39.24
N HIS A 689 54.99 21.02 -40.17
CA HIS A 689 54.71 21.35 -41.56
C HIS A 689 53.35 22.06 -41.75
N SER A 690 52.35 21.73 -40.93
CA SER A 690 51.02 22.36 -40.96
C SER A 690 50.92 23.62 -40.10
N ALA A 691 51.98 23.95 -39.34
CA ALA A 691 52.08 25.10 -38.41
C ALA A 691 50.97 25.18 -37.34
N ASN A 692 50.22 24.10 -37.13
CA ASN A 692 49.12 24.02 -36.18
C ASN A 692 49.58 23.15 -35.01
N ILE A 693 50.36 23.75 -34.11
CA ILE A 693 50.93 23.05 -32.96
C ILE A 693 49.85 22.96 -31.87
N HIS A 694 49.34 21.76 -31.64
CA HIS A 694 48.39 21.45 -30.58
C HIS A 694 48.89 20.25 -29.75
N ASP A 695 48.50 20.22 -28.49
CA ASP A 695 48.89 19.19 -27.52
C ASP A 695 47.88 18.03 -27.59
N ASP A 696 48.24 16.96 -28.31
CA ASP A 696 47.33 15.83 -28.60
C ASP A 696 47.31 14.75 -27.51
N LEU A 697 48.00 14.96 -26.39
CA LEU A 697 48.01 14.01 -25.26
C LEU A 697 46.61 13.76 -24.64
N ASP A 698 45.62 14.63 -24.91
CA ASP A 698 44.24 14.51 -24.41
C ASP A 698 43.21 14.15 -25.49
N VAL A 699 43.61 13.93 -26.75
CA VAL A 699 42.65 13.64 -27.84
C VAL A 699 42.43 12.14 -27.95
N VAL A 700 41.45 11.64 -27.20
CA VAL A 700 40.91 10.27 -27.36
C VAL A 700 40.19 10.19 -28.71
N THR A 701 40.86 9.69 -29.74
CA THR A 701 40.23 9.38 -31.03
C THR A 701 39.52 8.04 -30.94
N SER A 702 38.19 8.05 -30.96
CA SER A 702 37.40 6.84 -31.18
C SER A 702 37.47 6.45 -32.66
N VAL A 703 38.36 5.52 -33.02
CA VAL A 703 38.41 4.98 -34.39
C VAL A 703 37.27 3.99 -34.56
N TYR A 704 36.39 4.27 -35.52
CA TYR A 704 35.35 3.35 -35.98
C TYR A 704 35.86 2.72 -37.29
N LEU A 705 36.07 1.41 -37.29
CA LEU A 705 36.31 0.66 -38.51
C LEU A 705 34.95 0.20 -39.07
N PRO A 706 34.46 0.78 -40.18
CA PRO A 706 33.26 0.30 -40.85
C PRO A 706 33.50 -1.04 -41.55
N GLU A 707 32.42 -1.75 -41.85
CA GLU A 707 32.44 -2.86 -42.81
C GLU A 707 33.12 -2.44 -44.13
N SER A 708 34.04 -3.31 -44.58
CA SER A 708 34.71 -3.37 -45.90
C SER A 708 35.73 -2.28 -46.26
N GLU A 709 37.01 -2.62 -46.08
CA GLU A 709 38.02 -2.56 -47.16
C GLU A 709 39.17 -3.53 -46.85
N CYS A 710 39.10 -4.75 -47.43
CA CYS A 710 40.27 -5.57 -47.62
C CYS A 710 41.15 -4.90 -48.69
N MET A 711 42.14 -4.12 -48.27
CA MET A 711 43.36 -4.00 -49.08
C MET A 711 44.18 -5.25 -48.78
N LEU A 712 44.13 -6.22 -49.71
CA LEU A 712 45.16 -7.24 -49.86
C LEU A 712 46.51 -6.51 -49.91
N LEU A 713 47.25 -6.53 -48.81
CA LEU A 713 48.70 -6.44 -48.89
C LEU A 713 49.14 -7.85 -49.27
N ASP A 714 49.46 -8.02 -50.55
CA ASP A 714 50.30 -9.13 -51.01
C ASP A 714 51.59 -9.08 -50.18
N ILE A 715 51.66 -9.98 -49.20
CA ILE A 715 52.93 -10.39 -48.60
C ILE A 715 53.54 -11.32 -49.64
N GLU A 716 54.38 -10.79 -50.52
CA GLU A 716 55.41 -11.59 -51.18
C GLU A 716 56.30 -12.16 -50.07
N GLN A 717 56.08 -13.44 -49.75
CA GLN A 717 57.05 -14.27 -49.07
C GLN A 717 58.06 -14.76 -50.10
N ASP A 718 59.28 -14.24 -49.96
CA ASP A 718 60.58 -14.87 -50.19
C ASP A 718 60.71 -15.91 -51.31
N ASP A 719 61.51 -15.55 -52.32
CA ASP A 719 62.50 -16.48 -52.88
C ASP A 719 63.84 -16.22 -52.18
N MET A 720 64.14 -17.10 -51.23
CA MET A 720 65.42 -17.83 -51.10
C MET A 720 66.64 -17.18 -51.81
N THR A 721 67.46 -16.43 -51.07
CA THR A 721 68.92 -16.66 -50.92
C THR A 721 69.48 -15.95 -49.69
#